data_AF-A0A537PHZ1-F1
#
_entry.id   AF-A0A537PHZ1-F1
#
_cell.length_a   1.000
_cell.length_b   1.000
_cell.length_c   1.000
_cell.angle_alpha   90.00
_cell.angle_beta   90.00
_cell.angle_gamma   90.00
#
_symmetry.space_group_name_H-M   'P 1'
#
loop_
_entity.id
_entity.type
_entity.pdbx_description
1 polymer ?
#
loop_
_entity_poly.entity_id
_entity_poly.type
_entity_poly.pdbx_seq_one_letter_code
_entity_poly.pdbx_strand_id
1 'polypeptide(L)'
;MMARARRGGASLFAAAGLERGAPRPLADKLRPTRLAEVVGQDHLLGSDGALTRLLDARTLGSLIFWGPPGTGKTTVARLLAQATDLHFEQISAIFSGIGDLKKVFDAARARRETGQGTLLFVDEIHRFNRAQQDSFLPVMEDGTIVLVGATTENPSFELIAPLLSRARVMVFKRLDAEALEKLLARAEAIEGKNLPLDAEARQSLIRMADGDGRAALTLAEEAWRAARKGETFSAAQFQEVVQRRAPIYDKQQDSHYNLISALHKSVRGSDPDAALYYLCRMLDAGEEPLYIARRVVRMAIEDIGLADPQALVVANAAKDAYDFLGSPEGELAIAEAVIYVATAPKSNAAYTAYGAAMRTAREAGSLLPPMHILNAPTQLMRSQGYAEAYDYDHDTAEAFSGQDYFPEQLGRQKFYDPPERGFEREIRKRLEYWTKLRQAKGELRVNGKRAQPKQRLEAGQAVRLPPLRTEPRPPAQEADAGAKTRDFLKSITLYEDADVLVLDKPMGLAVQGGSGTTRHLDAMLETLRDARGQRPRLVHRLDKDTAGCLLVAKTRFAAAALAKTFRSRSARKIYWALVAGVPKPRQGRISTFLAKETRGDDSFMRVARHGEEGASHAVTYYAVIDTAARQLGWLSLKPVTGRTHQLRAHLAHIGHPIVGDPKYFSRENWELPRGMQDRLHLLARRIVVPHPRGGTMDVTAPLPPHMRQSWNLIGFDVNRYDPIVEAPEE
;
A
#
# COMPACT_ATOMS: atom_id res chain seq x y z
N MET A 1 25.45 44.60 -47.81
CA MET A 1 25.67 44.32 -46.37
C MET A 1 24.91 43.03 -46.04
N MET A 2 25.57 41.87 -46.14
CA MET A 2 24.94 40.55 -46.04
C MET A 2 24.75 40.12 -44.58
N ALA A 3 23.52 39.77 -44.21
CA ALA A 3 23.16 39.30 -42.88
C ALA A 3 23.65 37.85 -42.67
N ARG A 4 24.45 37.65 -41.61
CA ARG A 4 24.96 36.35 -41.16
C ARG A 4 23.82 35.52 -40.55
N ALA A 5 23.47 34.41 -41.19
CA ALA A 5 22.63 33.36 -40.61
C ALA A 5 23.35 32.70 -39.42
N ARG A 6 22.72 32.71 -38.24
CA ARG A 6 23.14 31.94 -37.06
C ARG A 6 22.89 30.45 -37.34
N ARG A 7 23.96 29.70 -37.63
CA ARG A 7 23.96 28.23 -37.61
C ARG A 7 23.80 27.76 -36.16
N GLY A 8 22.75 26.99 -35.89
CA GLY A 8 22.62 26.20 -34.66
C GLY A 8 23.83 25.28 -34.51
N GLY A 9 24.35 25.19 -33.28
CA GLY A 9 25.62 24.55 -32.97
C GLY A 9 25.66 23.08 -33.35
N ALA A 10 26.35 22.78 -34.46
CA ALA A 10 26.96 21.48 -34.65
C ALA A 10 28.08 21.33 -33.60
N SER A 11 28.16 20.18 -32.93
CA SER A 11 29.32 19.87 -32.10
C SER A 11 30.59 19.95 -32.97
N LEU A 12 31.71 20.37 -32.39
CA LEU A 12 33.01 20.41 -33.10
C LEU A 12 33.36 19.05 -33.75
N PHE A 13 32.81 17.95 -33.24
CA PHE A 13 32.95 16.59 -33.77
C PHE A 13 32.16 16.35 -35.07
N ALA A 14 30.94 16.89 -35.18
CA ALA A 14 30.12 16.79 -36.39
C ALA A 14 30.71 17.62 -37.56
N ALA A 15 31.31 18.77 -37.24
CA ALA A 15 31.98 19.62 -38.24
C ALA A 15 33.29 19.00 -38.78
N ALA A 16 33.94 18.12 -38.00
CA ALA A 16 35.20 17.46 -38.36
C ALA A 16 35.02 16.12 -39.12
N GLY A 17 33.78 15.68 -39.39
CA GLY A 17 33.53 14.41 -40.11
C GLY A 17 33.87 13.13 -39.34
N LEU A 18 34.23 13.24 -38.06
CA LEU A 18 34.69 12.13 -37.20
C LEU A 18 33.53 11.21 -36.75
N GLU A 19 32.27 11.59 -36.92
CA GLU A 19 31.11 10.72 -36.63
C GLU A 19 30.85 9.62 -37.67
N ARG A 20 31.53 9.65 -38.83
CA ARG A 20 31.35 8.61 -39.87
C ARG A 20 31.99 7.26 -39.50
N GLY A 21 32.80 7.20 -38.43
CA GLY A 21 33.51 5.99 -37.99
C GLY A 21 33.14 5.46 -36.61
N ALA A 22 32.18 6.08 -35.90
CA ALA A 22 31.74 5.57 -34.59
C ALA A 22 30.83 4.34 -34.78
N PRO A 23 31.04 3.22 -34.07
CA PRO A 23 30.20 2.03 -34.19
C PRO A 23 28.77 2.36 -33.75
N ARG A 24 27.85 2.44 -34.71
CA ARG A 24 26.42 2.60 -34.45
C ARG A 24 25.78 1.22 -34.27
N PRO A 25 24.86 1.05 -33.31
CA PRO A 25 24.09 -0.18 -33.16
C PRO A 25 23.36 -0.53 -34.46
N LEU A 26 23.24 -1.82 -34.77
CA LEU A 26 22.56 -2.32 -35.96
C LEU A 26 21.12 -1.80 -36.10
N ALA A 27 20.40 -1.68 -34.98
CA ALA A 27 19.05 -1.11 -34.95
C ALA A 27 18.96 0.34 -35.46
N ASP A 28 20.02 1.13 -35.32
CA ASP A 28 20.08 2.49 -35.86
C ASP A 28 20.48 2.50 -37.34
N LYS A 29 21.33 1.56 -37.79
CA LYS A 29 21.68 1.41 -39.21
C LYS A 29 20.49 0.93 -40.05
N LEU A 30 19.69 0.01 -39.50
CA LEU A 30 18.52 -0.58 -40.16
C LEU A 30 17.25 0.25 -40.05
N ARG A 31 17.32 1.42 -39.41
CA ARG A 31 16.13 2.25 -39.17
C ARG A 31 15.50 2.63 -40.53
N PRO A 32 14.23 2.23 -40.78
CA PRO A 32 13.52 2.58 -42.01
C PRO A 32 13.55 4.08 -42.33
N THR A 33 13.65 4.39 -43.63
CA THR A 33 13.62 5.76 -44.17
C THR A 33 12.28 6.14 -44.79
N ARG A 34 11.42 5.14 -45.04
CA ARG A 34 10.07 5.32 -45.58
C ARG A 34 9.07 4.47 -44.79
N LEU A 35 7.81 4.91 -44.71
CA LEU A 35 6.77 4.16 -43.99
C LEU A 35 6.55 2.75 -44.56
N ALA A 36 6.67 2.58 -45.88
CA ALA A 36 6.57 1.27 -46.56
C ALA A 36 7.70 0.30 -46.19
N GLU A 37 8.79 0.78 -45.59
CA GLU A 37 9.89 -0.07 -45.13
C GLU A 37 9.65 -0.57 -43.70
N VAL A 38 8.64 -0.09 -42.98
CA VAL A 38 8.33 -0.59 -41.64
C VAL A 38 7.70 -1.99 -41.76
N VAL A 39 8.20 -2.93 -40.96
CA VAL A 39 7.81 -4.34 -41.02
C VAL A 39 6.83 -4.68 -39.90
N GLY A 40 5.81 -5.50 -40.18
CA GLY A 40 4.90 -6.10 -39.19
C GLY A 40 3.80 -5.20 -38.64
N GLN A 41 3.56 -4.02 -39.26
CA GLN A 41 2.49 -3.09 -38.85
C GLN A 41 1.53 -2.79 -40.01
N ASP A 42 1.22 -3.78 -40.86
CA ASP A 42 0.41 -3.60 -42.08
C ASP A 42 -1.01 -3.09 -41.78
N HIS A 43 -1.58 -3.38 -40.61
CA HIS A 43 -2.88 -2.84 -40.18
C HIS A 43 -2.84 -1.32 -39.91
N LEU A 44 -1.65 -0.74 -39.68
CA LEU A 44 -1.46 0.70 -39.53
C LEU A 44 -0.93 1.33 -40.82
N LEU A 45 0.00 0.67 -41.52
CA LEU A 45 0.83 1.24 -42.59
C LEU A 45 0.62 0.62 -43.96
N GLY A 46 -0.17 -0.45 -44.08
CA GLY A 46 -0.55 -1.04 -45.36
C GLY A 46 -1.42 -0.08 -46.20
N SER A 47 -1.80 -0.50 -47.40
CA SER A 47 -2.65 0.29 -48.32
C SER A 47 -3.92 0.80 -47.65
N ASP A 48 -4.55 -0.04 -46.83
CA ASP A 48 -5.76 0.28 -46.06
C ASP A 48 -5.47 0.50 -44.56
N GLY A 49 -4.22 0.87 -44.25
CA GLY A 49 -3.76 1.12 -42.90
C GLY A 49 -4.42 2.34 -42.25
N ALA A 50 -4.62 2.30 -40.93
CA ALA A 50 -5.22 3.42 -40.21
C ALA A 50 -4.38 4.71 -40.29
N LEU A 51 -3.04 4.61 -40.28
CA LEU A 51 -2.15 5.76 -40.43
C LEU A 51 -2.05 6.20 -41.89
N THR A 52 -2.02 5.25 -42.83
CA THR A 52 -2.01 5.55 -44.29
C THR A 52 -3.20 6.44 -44.67
N ARG A 53 -4.42 6.06 -44.25
CA ARG A 53 -5.63 6.88 -44.48
C ARG A 53 -5.56 8.28 -43.89
N LEU A 54 -4.94 8.44 -42.72
CA LEU A 54 -4.80 9.76 -42.07
C LEU A 54 -3.79 10.65 -42.81
N LEU A 55 -2.73 10.05 -43.35
CA LEU A 55 -1.74 10.76 -44.16
C LEU A 55 -2.34 11.19 -45.51
N ASP A 56 -3.09 10.30 -46.16
CA ASP A 56 -3.78 10.61 -47.43
C ASP A 56 -4.78 11.75 -47.27
N ALA A 57 -5.48 11.79 -46.13
CA ALA A 57 -6.40 12.87 -45.77
C ALA A 57 -5.71 14.17 -45.32
N ARG A 58 -4.38 14.16 -45.09
CA ARG A 58 -3.59 15.28 -44.51
C ARG A 58 -4.11 15.81 -43.16
N THR A 59 -4.76 14.97 -42.36
CA THR A 59 -5.33 15.34 -41.06
C THR A 59 -4.62 14.63 -39.91
N LEU A 60 -3.30 14.84 -39.76
CA LEU A 60 -2.53 14.22 -38.68
C LEU A 60 -2.79 14.97 -37.35
N GLY A 61 -3.75 14.49 -36.58
CA GLY A 61 -3.98 14.92 -35.19
C GLY A 61 -3.00 14.26 -34.21
N SER A 62 -3.14 14.57 -32.93
CA SER A 62 -2.32 13.94 -31.88
C SER A 62 -2.62 12.44 -31.76
N LEU A 63 -1.58 11.65 -31.51
CA LEU A 63 -1.62 10.19 -31.49
C LEU A 63 -1.02 9.62 -30.20
N ILE A 64 -1.53 8.48 -29.76
CA ILE A 64 -0.91 7.66 -28.72
C ILE A 64 -0.58 6.30 -29.30
N PHE A 65 0.71 6.00 -29.41
CA PHE A 65 1.21 4.71 -29.82
C PHE A 65 1.27 3.78 -28.61
N TRP A 66 0.35 2.84 -28.58
CA TRP A 66 0.31 1.80 -27.56
C TRP A 66 0.78 0.49 -28.16
N GLY A 67 1.81 -0.08 -27.57
CA GLY A 67 2.17 -1.45 -27.87
C GLY A 67 3.53 -1.84 -27.31
N PRO A 68 3.89 -3.12 -27.46
CA PRO A 68 5.13 -3.67 -26.93
C PRO A 68 6.39 -2.94 -27.44
N PRO A 69 7.52 -2.89 -26.70
CA PRO A 69 8.81 -2.43 -27.21
C PRO A 69 9.25 -3.12 -28.51
N GLY A 70 10.21 -2.51 -29.21
CA GLY A 70 10.73 -3.07 -30.46
C GLY A 70 9.78 -3.12 -31.67
N THR A 71 8.51 -2.75 -31.51
CA THR A 71 7.50 -2.75 -32.58
C THR A 71 7.59 -1.59 -33.57
N GLY A 72 8.52 -0.64 -33.35
CA GLY A 72 8.79 0.46 -34.28
C GLY A 72 8.09 1.79 -33.98
N LYS A 73 7.49 1.98 -32.79
CA LYS A 73 6.81 3.23 -32.38
C LYS A 73 7.62 4.50 -32.66
N THR A 74 8.86 4.58 -32.18
CA THR A 74 9.76 5.74 -32.38
C THR A 74 10.11 5.94 -33.85
N THR A 75 10.30 4.85 -34.60
CA THR A 75 10.59 4.88 -36.04
C THR A 75 9.41 5.46 -36.80
N VAL A 76 8.19 4.97 -36.55
CA VAL A 76 6.98 5.46 -37.21
C VAL A 76 6.73 6.93 -36.88
N ALA A 77 6.91 7.37 -35.63
CA ALA A 77 6.73 8.78 -35.27
C ALA A 77 7.67 9.71 -36.05
N ARG A 78 8.93 9.30 -36.21
CA ARG A 78 9.93 10.04 -37.00
C ARG A 78 9.54 10.12 -38.48
N LEU A 79 9.08 9.01 -39.05
CA LEU A 79 8.67 8.94 -40.45
C LEU A 79 7.38 9.73 -40.70
N LEU A 80 6.44 9.76 -39.74
CA LEU A 80 5.25 10.61 -39.82
C LEU A 80 5.64 12.09 -39.89
N ALA A 81 6.56 12.54 -39.03
CA ALA A 81 7.03 13.93 -39.06
C ALA A 81 7.62 14.30 -40.43
N GLN A 82 8.41 13.40 -41.05
CA GLN A 82 8.94 13.59 -42.40
C GLN A 82 7.85 13.61 -43.48
N ALA A 83 6.86 12.71 -43.38
CA ALA A 83 5.75 12.63 -44.33
C ALA A 83 4.82 13.85 -44.27
N THR A 84 4.74 14.52 -43.12
CA THR A 84 3.89 15.71 -42.90
C THR A 84 4.66 17.03 -42.84
N ASP A 85 5.95 17.05 -43.17
CA ASP A 85 6.83 18.23 -43.11
C ASP A 85 6.83 18.95 -41.74
N LEU A 86 6.69 18.17 -40.66
CA LEU A 86 6.76 18.68 -39.29
C LEU A 86 8.18 18.51 -38.73
N HIS A 87 8.61 19.47 -37.92
CA HIS A 87 9.85 19.32 -37.16
C HIS A 87 9.70 18.21 -36.11
N PHE A 88 10.59 17.22 -36.12
CA PHE A 88 10.59 16.13 -35.15
C PHE A 88 11.39 16.50 -33.89
N GLU A 89 10.71 16.63 -32.76
CA GLU A 89 11.31 16.82 -31.44
C GLU A 89 11.06 15.56 -30.60
N GLN A 90 12.10 15.00 -29.97
CA GLN A 90 11.97 13.79 -29.15
C GLN A 90 12.36 14.07 -27.70
N ILE A 91 11.50 13.65 -26.78
CA ILE A 91 11.77 13.65 -25.34
C ILE A 91 11.46 12.28 -24.73
N SER A 92 12.12 11.98 -23.61
CA SER A 92 11.82 10.79 -22.80
C SER A 92 11.22 11.23 -21.47
N ALA A 93 10.06 10.68 -21.11
CA ALA A 93 9.38 11.02 -19.86
C ALA A 93 10.15 10.57 -18.60
N ILE A 94 11.12 9.66 -18.73
CA ILE A 94 11.96 9.18 -17.62
C ILE A 94 12.91 10.26 -17.12
N PHE A 95 13.47 11.06 -18.04
CA PHE A 95 14.55 12.01 -17.73
C PHE A 95 14.10 13.47 -17.83
N SER A 96 12.86 13.74 -18.22
CA SER A 96 12.39 15.10 -18.49
C SER A 96 11.58 15.67 -17.32
N GLY A 97 11.95 16.85 -16.83
CA GLY A 97 11.17 17.59 -15.86
C GLY A 97 10.19 18.58 -16.51
N ILE A 98 9.40 19.30 -15.69
CA ILE A 98 8.52 20.39 -16.16
C ILE A 98 9.34 21.50 -16.84
N GLY A 99 10.57 21.76 -16.36
CA GLY A 99 11.45 22.78 -16.94
C GLY A 99 11.87 22.47 -18.38
N ASP A 100 12.09 21.19 -18.71
CA ASP A 100 12.49 20.77 -20.05
C ASP A 100 11.31 20.81 -21.02
N LEU A 101 10.12 20.40 -20.56
CA LEU A 101 8.88 20.55 -21.32
C LEU A 101 8.62 22.01 -21.72
N LYS A 102 8.82 22.94 -20.79
CA LYS A 102 8.63 24.36 -21.07
C LYS A 102 9.55 24.87 -22.18
N LYS A 103 10.84 24.49 -22.16
CA LYS A 103 11.80 24.85 -23.21
C LYS A 103 11.39 24.29 -24.57
N VAL A 104 10.89 23.05 -24.59
CA VAL A 104 10.40 22.41 -25.81
C VAL A 104 9.17 23.12 -26.37
N PHE A 105 8.22 23.51 -25.51
CA PHE A 105 7.03 24.25 -25.93
C PHE A 105 7.38 25.65 -26.46
N ASP A 106 8.30 26.36 -25.81
CA ASP A 106 8.74 27.67 -26.26
C ASP A 106 9.47 27.59 -27.61
N ALA A 107 10.29 26.55 -27.83
CA ALA A 107 10.91 26.27 -29.12
C ALA A 107 9.87 25.93 -30.21
N ALA A 108 8.84 25.14 -29.88
CA ALA A 108 7.77 24.79 -30.80
C ALA A 108 6.93 26.03 -31.20
N ARG A 109 6.64 26.94 -30.26
CA ARG A 109 5.98 28.22 -30.56
C ARG A 109 6.80 29.08 -31.51
N ALA A 110 8.10 29.22 -31.26
CA ALA A 110 8.99 29.98 -32.13
C ALA A 110 9.04 29.39 -33.56
N ARG A 111 9.09 28.06 -33.71
CA ARG A 111 9.03 27.40 -35.03
C ARG A 111 7.71 27.69 -35.74
N ARG A 112 6.61 27.68 -35.00
CA ARG A 112 5.29 27.96 -35.56
C ARG A 112 5.15 29.39 -36.05
N GLU A 113 5.71 30.37 -35.34
CA GLU A 113 5.78 31.76 -35.82
C GLU A 113 6.53 31.88 -37.16
N THR A 114 7.51 31.00 -37.40
CA THR A 114 8.22 30.90 -38.69
C THR A 114 7.53 30.02 -39.73
N GLY A 115 6.30 29.55 -39.45
CA GLY A 115 5.50 28.74 -40.37
C GLY A 115 5.77 27.24 -40.34
N GLN A 116 6.61 26.75 -39.42
CA GLN A 116 6.94 25.32 -39.30
C GLN A 116 6.26 24.69 -38.09
N GLY A 117 5.43 23.66 -38.31
CA GLY A 117 4.82 22.89 -37.23
C GLY A 117 5.80 21.94 -36.54
N THR A 118 5.49 21.51 -35.32
CA THR A 118 6.32 20.57 -34.55
C THR A 118 5.54 19.30 -34.20
N LEU A 119 6.12 18.13 -34.49
CA LEU A 119 5.68 16.86 -33.95
C LEU A 119 6.53 16.55 -32.72
N LEU A 120 5.90 16.56 -31.55
CA LEU A 120 6.55 16.23 -30.29
C LEU A 120 6.34 14.75 -29.97
N PHE A 121 7.41 13.96 -30.07
CA PHE A 121 7.41 12.57 -29.66
C PHE A 121 7.81 12.44 -28.18
N VAL A 122 6.94 11.81 -27.39
CA VAL A 122 7.17 11.57 -25.96
C VAL A 122 7.24 10.07 -25.73
N ASP A 123 8.44 9.57 -25.44
CA ASP A 123 8.64 8.17 -25.10
C ASP A 123 8.27 7.89 -23.63
N GLU A 124 7.66 6.73 -23.37
CA GLU A 124 7.17 6.30 -22.06
C GLU A 124 6.24 7.35 -21.40
N ILE A 125 5.31 7.92 -22.17
CA ILE A 125 4.46 9.06 -21.74
C ILE A 125 3.69 8.82 -20.42
N HIS A 126 3.40 7.56 -20.10
CA HIS A 126 2.76 7.15 -18.83
C HIS A 126 3.60 7.50 -17.58
N ARG A 127 4.92 7.70 -17.71
CA ARG A 127 5.80 8.06 -16.58
C ARG A 127 5.60 9.49 -16.07
N PHE A 128 4.97 10.35 -16.86
CA PHE A 128 4.65 11.69 -16.42
C PHE A 128 3.52 11.71 -15.40
N ASN A 129 3.71 12.48 -14.34
CA ASN A 129 2.65 12.72 -13.37
C ASN A 129 1.51 13.54 -13.99
N ARG A 130 0.37 13.60 -13.29
CA ARG A 130 -0.83 14.29 -13.76
C ARG A 130 -0.58 15.74 -14.17
N ALA A 131 0.17 16.51 -13.39
CA ALA A 131 0.46 17.91 -13.68
C ALA A 131 1.33 18.09 -14.94
N GLN A 132 2.29 17.18 -15.18
CA GLN A 132 3.08 17.16 -16.40
C GLN A 132 2.21 16.80 -17.62
N GLN A 133 1.29 15.85 -17.49
CA GLN A 133 0.37 15.50 -18.57
C GLN A 133 -0.60 16.65 -18.92
N ASP A 134 -1.14 17.33 -17.89
CA ASP A 134 -2.01 18.50 -18.08
C ASP A 134 -1.30 19.64 -18.84
N SER A 135 0.03 19.73 -18.73
CA SER A 135 0.81 20.78 -19.40
C SER A 135 0.81 20.69 -20.94
N PHE A 136 0.50 19.52 -21.52
CA PHE A 136 0.39 19.35 -22.98
C PHE A 136 -0.93 19.90 -23.54
N LEU A 137 -1.99 19.97 -22.74
CA LEU A 137 -3.34 20.26 -23.26
C LEU A 137 -3.43 21.62 -23.98
N PRO A 138 -2.92 22.73 -23.42
CA PRO A 138 -3.04 24.03 -24.08
C PRO A 138 -2.31 24.09 -25.43
N VAL A 139 -1.12 23.48 -25.50
CA VAL A 139 -0.26 23.50 -26.70
C VAL A 139 -0.68 22.47 -27.75
N MET A 140 -1.48 21.47 -27.37
CA MET A 140 -2.17 20.57 -28.31
C MET A 140 -3.40 21.26 -28.91
N GLU A 141 -4.18 21.95 -28.09
CA GLU A 141 -5.42 22.62 -28.50
C GLU A 141 -5.17 23.81 -29.42
N ASP A 142 -4.17 24.64 -29.10
CA ASP A 142 -3.82 25.77 -29.94
C ASP A 142 -3.11 25.32 -31.23
N GLY A 143 -2.63 24.07 -31.31
CA GLY A 143 -1.93 23.47 -32.46
C GLY A 143 -0.42 23.72 -32.49
N THR A 144 0.19 24.15 -31.37
CA THR A 144 1.63 24.41 -31.27
C THR A 144 2.43 23.13 -31.47
N ILE A 145 1.89 22.01 -30.98
CA ILE A 145 2.47 20.69 -31.18
C ILE A 145 1.41 19.71 -31.73
N VAL A 146 1.88 18.76 -32.54
CA VAL A 146 1.22 17.47 -32.75
C VAL A 146 1.87 16.48 -31.81
N LEU A 147 1.16 16.05 -30.78
CA LEU A 147 1.70 15.12 -29.78
C LEU A 147 1.67 13.69 -30.33
N VAL A 148 2.80 12.98 -30.26
CA VAL A 148 2.86 11.52 -30.42
C VAL A 148 3.44 10.91 -29.15
N GLY A 149 2.56 10.41 -28.27
CA GLY A 149 2.99 9.72 -27.05
C GLY A 149 3.19 8.23 -27.32
N ALA A 150 4.30 7.64 -26.89
CA ALA A 150 4.52 6.20 -26.93
C ALA A 150 4.43 5.60 -25.53
N THR A 151 3.72 4.48 -25.41
CA THR A 151 3.59 3.74 -24.15
C THR A 151 3.54 2.24 -24.41
N THR A 152 4.13 1.48 -23.49
CA THR A 152 4.02 0.03 -23.41
C THR A 152 2.88 -0.39 -22.49
N GLU A 153 2.43 0.51 -21.62
CA GLU A 153 1.33 0.33 -20.68
C GLU A 153 0.01 0.78 -21.31
N ASN A 154 -1.11 0.23 -20.82
CA ASN A 154 -2.44 0.56 -21.34
C ASN A 154 -2.77 2.04 -21.08
N PRO A 155 -2.99 2.85 -22.14
CA PRO A 155 -3.13 4.29 -22.02
C PRO A 155 -4.36 4.72 -21.20
N SER A 156 -5.39 3.89 -21.06
CA SER A 156 -6.62 4.23 -20.32
C SER A 156 -6.45 4.31 -18.79
N PHE A 157 -5.42 3.66 -18.25
CA PHE A 157 -5.14 3.68 -16.80
C PHE A 157 -4.13 4.76 -16.42
N GLU A 158 -3.12 4.97 -17.27
CA GLU A 158 -1.97 5.80 -16.94
C GLU A 158 -2.04 7.22 -17.51
N LEU A 159 -2.83 7.43 -18.58
CA LEU A 159 -3.02 8.76 -19.16
C LEU A 159 -4.31 9.40 -18.68
N ILE A 160 -4.23 10.71 -18.46
CA ILE A 160 -5.39 11.49 -18.04
C ILE A 160 -6.47 11.51 -19.14
N ALA A 161 -7.73 11.43 -18.74
CA ALA A 161 -8.87 11.45 -19.67
C ALA A 161 -8.87 12.66 -20.64
N PRO A 162 -8.49 13.89 -20.21
CA PRO A 162 -8.38 15.03 -21.14
C PRO A 162 -7.40 14.80 -22.29
N LEU A 163 -6.28 14.12 -22.06
CA LEU A 163 -5.28 13.85 -23.09
C LEU A 163 -5.78 12.78 -24.06
N LEU A 164 -6.40 11.71 -23.54
CA LEU A 164 -7.03 10.67 -24.37
C LEU A 164 -8.19 11.19 -25.22
N SER A 165 -8.95 12.17 -24.73
CA SER A 165 -10.02 12.78 -25.52
C SER A 165 -9.53 13.60 -26.73
N ARG A 166 -8.25 13.99 -26.74
CA ARG A 166 -7.61 14.83 -27.77
C ARG A 166 -6.60 14.08 -28.64
N ALA A 167 -6.35 12.80 -28.34
CA ALA A 167 -5.38 11.99 -29.05
C ALA A 167 -5.98 10.63 -29.44
N ARG A 168 -5.70 10.19 -30.67
CA ARG A 168 -6.17 8.88 -31.15
C ARG A 168 -5.18 7.79 -30.77
N VAL A 169 -5.67 6.73 -30.12
CA VAL A 169 -4.84 5.57 -29.76
C VAL A 169 -4.63 4.68 -30.99
N MET A 170 -3.37 4.35 -31.28
CA MET A 170 -2.93 3.45 -32.34
C MET A 170 -2.22 2.26 -31.72
N VAL A 171 -2.72 1.06 -32.01
CA VAL A 171 -2.21 -0.19 -31.41
C VAL A 171 -1.13 -0.80 -32.31
N PHE A 172 0.09 -0.90 -31.78
CA PHE A 172 1.21 -1.61 -32.38
C PHE A 172 1.19 -3.07 -31.95
N LYS A 173 1.26 -3.99 -32.90
CA LYS A 173 1.27 -5.43 -32.62
C LYS A 173 2.71 -5.94 -32.48
N ARG A 174 2.89 -7.03 -31.73
CA ARG A 174 4.16 -7.78 -31.75
C ARG A 174 4.49 -8.22 -33.18
N LEU A 175 5.77 -8.23 -33.53
CA LEU A 175 6.21 -8.72 -34.84
C LEU A 175 6.03 -10.23 -34.87
N ASP A 176 5.39 -10.74 -35.93
CA ASP A 176 5.32 -12.18 -36.15
C ASP A 176 6.66 -12.72 -36.67
N ALA A 177 6.76 -14.06 -36.76
CA ALA A 177 7.98 -14.71 -37.21
C ALA A 177 8.41 -14.31 -38.62
N GLU A 178 7.45 -14.05 -39.53
CA GLU A 178 7.74 -13.61 -40.90
C GLU A 178 8.32 -12.19 -40.92
N ALA A 179 7.78 -11.29 -40.09
CA ALA A 179 8.26 -9.94 -39.92
C ALA A 179 9.68 -9.90 -39.32
N LEU A 180 9.95 -10.72 -38.30
CA LEU A 180 11.28 -10.85 -37.71
C LEU A 180 12.29 -11.43 -38.71
N GLU A 181 11.89 -12.43 -39.48
CA GLU A 181 12.70 -13.02 -40.55
C GLU A 181 13.07 -11.98 -41.63
N LYS A 182 12.09 -11.17 -42.08
CA LYS A 182 12.34 -10.04 -43.00
C LYS A 182 13.33 -9.02 -42.40
N LEU A 183 13.25 -8.77 -41.10
CA LEU A 183 14.15 -7.85 -40.41
C LEU A 183 15.59 -8.39 -40.35
N LEU A 184 15.76 -9.69 -40.05
CA LEU A 184 17.06 -10.37 -40.05
C LEU A 184 17.67 -10.44 -41.45
N ALA A 185 16.89 -10.77 -42.47
CA ALA A 185 17.35 -10.79 -43.86
C ALA A 185 17.86 -9.41 -44.33
N ARG A 186 17.18 -8.33 -43.90
CA ARG A 186 17.67 -6.96 -44.15
C ARG A 186 18.96 -6.66 -43.39
N ALA A 187 19.09 -7.15 -42.17
CA ALA A 187 20.33 -7.01 -41.40
C ALA A 187 21.52 -7.67 -42.11
N GLU A 188 21.34 -8.90 -42.58
CA GLU A 188 22.35 -9.65 -43.34
C GLU A 188 22.76 -8.92 -44.63
N ALA A 189 21.77 -8.36 -45.35
CA ALA A 189 22.02 -7.59 -46.57
C ALA A 189 22.83 -6.31 -46.32
N ILE A 190 22.56 -5.58 -45.22
CA ILE A 190 23.29 -4.35 -44.88
C ILE A 190 24.71 -4.65 -44.38
N GLU A 191 24.89 -5.68 -43.56
CA GLU A 191 26.21 -6.06 -43.05
C GLU A 191 27.05 -6.83 -44.09
N GLY A 192 26.43 -7.27 -45.19
CA GLY A 192 27.08 -8.02 -46.26
C GLY A 192 27.57 -9.40 -45.82
N LYS A 193 26.97 -9.96 -44.76
CA LYS A 193 27.33 -11.25 -44.16
C LYS A 193 26.08 -11.94 -43.62
N ASN A 194 25.98 -13.24 -43.83
CA ASN A 194 24.90 -14.06 -43.26
C ASN A 194 25.08 -14.21 -41.74
N LEU A 195 23.98 -14.50 -41.04
CA LEU A 195 24.02 -14.90 -39.65
C LEU A 195 24.72 -16.25 -39.50
N PRO A 196 25.67 -16.39 -38.55
CA PRO A 196 26.39 -17.63 -38.31
C PRO A 196 25.52 -18.60 -37.49
N LEU A 197 24.31 -18.87 -37.96
CA LEU A 197 23.30 -19.68 -37.30
C LEU A 197 22.79 -20.74 -38.27
N ASP A 198 22.63 -21.98 -37.81
CA ASP A 198 21.86 -22.96 -38.57
C ASP A 198 20.35 -22.65 -38.51
N ALA A 199 19.55 -23.43 -39.24
CA ALA A 199 18.11 -23.19 -39.32
C ALA A 199 17.41 -23.28 -37.94
N GLU A 200 17.86 -24.17 -37.06
CA GLU A 200 17.27 -24.37 -35.74
C GLU A 200 17.66 -23.23 -34.79
N ALA A 201 18.93 -22.80 -34.84
CA ALA A 201 19.46 -21.66 -34.08
C ALA A 201 18.82 -20.35 -34.51
N ARG A 202 18.55 -20.16 -35.81
CA ARG A 202 17.85 -18.98 -36.33
C ARG A 202 16.41 -18.93 -35.85
N GLN A 203 15.70 -20.05 -35.84
CA GLN A 203 14.38 -20.13 -35.22
C GLN A 203 14.44 -19.90 -33.71
N SER A 204 15.50 -20.38 -33.04
CA SER A 204 15.75 -20.10 -31.63
C SER A 204 15.88 -18.61 -31.36
N LEU A 205 16.65 -17.89 -32.17
CA LEU A 205 16.77 -16.43 -32.11
C LEU A 205 15.41 -15.74 -32.27
N ILE A 206 14.62 -16.14 -33.27
CA ILE A 206 13.26 -15.58 -33.49
C ILE A 206 12.36 -15.81 -32.28
N ARG A 207 12.41 -17.01 -31.67
CA ARG A 207 11.66 -17.32 -30.44
C ARG A 207 12.15 -16.48 -29.25
N MET A 208 13.46 -16.35 -29.08
CA MET A 208 14.08 -15.55 -28.01
C MET A 208 13.76 -14.06 -28.12
N ALA A 209 13.57 -13.56 -29.35
CA ALA A 209 13.18 -12.16 -29.58
C ALA A 209 11.72 -11.86 -29.20
N ASP A 210 10.86 -12.87 -29.05
CA ASP A 210 9.44 -12.75 -28.61
C ASP A 210 8.63 -11.62 -29.31
N GLY A 211 8.90 -11.39 -30.58
CA GLY A 211 8.22 -10.35 -31.37
C GLY A 211 8.77 -8.92 -31.20
N ASP A 212 9.90 -8.75 -30.49
CA ASP A 212 10.66 -7.50 -30.40
C ASP A 212 11.76 -7.45 -31.47
N GLY A 213 11.63 -6.50 -32.41
CA GLY A 213 12.60 -6.32 -33.49
C GLY A 213 13.95 -5.76 -33.03
N ARG A 214 13.99 -4.94 -31.98
CA ARG A 214 15.24 -4.43 -31.40
C ARG A 214 16.02 -5.59 -30.75
N ALA A 215 15.36 -6.43 -29.97
CA ALA A 215 15.96 -7.61 -29.36
C ALA A 215 16.48 -8.59 -30.41
N ALA A 216 15.71 -8.85 -31.48
CA ALA A 216 16.16 -9.69 -32.59
C ALA A 216 17.45 -9.16 -33.23
N LEU A 217 17.56 -7.85 -33.44
CA LEU A 217 18.76 -7.23 -34.00
C LEU A 217 19.94 -7.25 -33.03
N THR A 218 19.71 -7.09 -31.72
CA THR A 218 20.76 -7.22 -30.70
C THR A 218 21.30 -8.65 -30.65
N LEU A 219 20.42 -9.66 -30.67
CA LEU A 219 20.81 -11.07 -30.73
C LEU A 219 21.59 -11.41 -32.01
N ALA A 220 21.20 -10.81 -33.14
CA ALA A 220 21.94 -10.91 -34.39
C ALA A 220 23.36 -10.32 -34.29
N GLU A 221 23.51 -9.13 -33.70
CA GLU A 221 24.82 -8.54 -33.43
C GLU A 221 25.68 -9.42 -32.52
N GLU A 222 25.08 -10.05 -31.50
CA GLU A 222 25.76 -10.96 -30.59
C GLU A 222 26.25 -12.22 -31.31
N ALA A 223 25.41 -12.81 -32.17
CA ALA A 223 25.80 -13.95 -33.01
C ALA A 223 27.02 -13.61 -33.86
N TRP A 224 27.02 -12.45 -34.54
CA TRP A 224 28.16 -12.02 -35.35
C TRP A 224 29.43 -11.72 -34.53
N ARG A 225 29.29 -11.17 -33.32
CA ARG A 225 30.45 -10.86 -32.46
C ARG A 225 31.07 -12.12 -31.85
N ALA A 226 30.25 -13.13 -31.55
CA ALA A 226 30.72 -14.35 -30.91
C ALA A 226 31.33 -15.34 -31.91
N ALA A 227 30.85 -15.35 -33.16
CA ALA A 227 31.30 -16.32 -34.16
C ALA A 227 32.76 -16.12 -34.57
N ARG A 228 33.53 -17.21 -34.58
CA ARG A 228 34.82 -17.29 -35.26
C ARG A 228 34.61 -17.38 -36.77
N LYS A 229 35.67 -17.12 -37.54
CA LYS A 229 35.62 -17.13 -39.00
C LYS A 229 35.17 -18.51 -39.52
N GLY A 230 34.01 -18.56 -40.18
CA GLY A 230 33.43 -19.79 -40.75
C GLY A 230 32.70 -20.67 -39.75
N GLU A 231 32.54 -20.24 -38.49
CA GLU A 231 31.76 -20.95 -37.48
C GLU A 231 30.26 -20.71 -37.70
N THR A 232 29.45 -21.74 -37.44
CA THR A 232 27.99 -21.67 -37.46
C THR A 232 27.50 -22.30 -36.16
N PHE A 233 26.66 -21.58 -35.42
CA PHE A 233 26.12 -22.06 -34.16
C PHE A 233 24.87 -22.90 -34.37
N SER A 234 24.80 -24.02 -33.65
CA SER A 234 23.56 -24.74 -33.36
C SER A 234 22.72 -24.03 -32.30
N ALA A 235 21.47 -24.42 -32.14
CA ALA A 235 20.56 -23.80 -31.15
C ALA A 235 21.12 -23.84 -29.72
N ALA A 236 21.73 -24.96 -29.32
CA ALA A 236 22.35 -25.11 -28.00
C ALA A 236 23.57 -24.19 -27.82
N GLN A 237 24.47 -24.15 -28.82
CA GLN A 237 25.65 -23.28 -28.79
C GLN A 237 25.27 -21.80 -28.78
N PHE A 238 24.25 -21.41 -29.55
CA PHE A 238 23.76 -20.04 -29.58
C PHE A 238 23.16 -19.63 -28.22
N GLN A 239 22.41 -20.52 -27.56
CA GLN A 239 21.90 -20.26 -26.21
C GLN A 239 23.03 -20.06 -25.19
N GLU A 240 24.09 -20.87 -25.22
CA GLU A 240 25.26 -20.68 -24.33
C GLU A 240 25.95 -19.33 -24.57
N VAL A 241 26.06 -18.90 -25.83
CA VAL A 241 26.65 -17.61 -26.20
C VAL A 241 25.85 -16.45 -25.62
N VAL A 242 24.52 -16.49 -25.72
CA VAL A 242 23.63 -15.44 -25.19
C VAL A 242 23.59 -15.45 -23.65
N GLN A 243 23.54 -16.62 -23.01
CA GLN A 243 23.47 -16.75 -21.55
C GLN A 243 24.75 -16.26 -20.83
N ARG A 244 25.93 -16.34 -21.47
CA ARG A 244 27.20 -15.92 -20.86
C ARG A 244 27.32 -14.42 -20.61
N ARG A 245 26.35 -13.57 -21.01
CA ARG A 245 26.46 -12.12 -20.81
C ARG A 245 25.20 -11.30 -20.49
N ALA A 246 23.99 -11.86 -20.35
CA ALA A 246 22.85 -11.09 -19.85
C ALA A 246 21.72 -11.93 -19.22
N PRO A 247 21.09 -11.38 -18.18
CA PRO A 247 19.65 -11.24 -18.19
C PRO A 247 19.30 -9.75 -18.05
N ILE A 248 19.19 -9.04 -19.17
CA ILE A 248 18.49 -7.76 -19.23
C ILE A 248 17.16 -8.06 -19.91
N TYR A 249 16.18 -8.34 -19.05
CA TYR A 249 14.82 -8.72 -19.41
C TYR A 249 14.02 -7.50 -19.89
N ASP A 250 13.29 -7.66 -20.99
CA ASP A 250 12.44 -6.63 -21.60
C ASP A 250 10.99 -6.75 -21.06
N LYS A 251 10.58 -5.78 -20.23
CA LYS A 251 9.23 -5.69 -19.65
C LYS A 251 8.23 -5.16 -20.68
N GLN A 252 7.72 -6.02 -21.56
CA GLN A 252 6.60 -5.68 -22.45
C GLN A 252 5.25 -6.01 -21.79
N GLN A 253 4.51 -5.01 -21.32
CA GLN A 253 3.35 -5.16 -20.42
C GLN A 253 2.08 -5.81 -21.02
N ASP A 254 1.94 -6.01 -22.33
CA ASP A 254 0.69 -6.59 -22.89
C ASP A 254 0.57 -8.12 -22.69
N SER A 255 1.68 -8.86 -22.75
CA SER A 255 1.68 -10.31 -22.43
C SER A 255 1.39 -10.53 -20.94
N HIS A 256 1.96 -9.67 -20.10
CA HIS A 256 1.75 -9.62 -18.66
C HIS A 256 0.26 -9.52 -18.28
N TYR A 257 -0.48 -8.56 -18.83
CA TYR A 257 -1.90 -8.37 -18.50
C TYR A 257 -2.78 -9.53 -18.98
N ASN A 258 -2.45 -10.14 -20.13
CA ASN A 258 -3.21 -11.28 -20.64
C ASN A 258 -2.98 -12.53 -19.79
N LEU A 259 -1.74 -12.81 -19.40
CA LEU A 259 -1.41 -13.97 -18.58
C LEU A 259 -1.96 -13.85 -17.16
N ILE A 260 -1.86 -12.68 -16.52
CA ILE A 260 -2.45 -12.49 -15.18
C ILE A 260 -3.97 -12.53 -15.20
N SER A 261 -4.58 -12.05 -16.29
CA SER A 261 -6.02 -12.11 -16.50
C SER A 261 -6.49 -13.56 -16.73
N ALA A 262 -5.71 -14.37 -17.44
CA ALA A 262 -5.94 -15.79 -17.60
C ALA A 262 -5.80 -16.54 -16.27
N LEU A 263 -4.70 -16.33 -15.53
CA LEU A 263 -4.50 -16.87 -14.17
C LEU A 263 -5.70 -16.56 -13.27
N HIS A 264 -6.13 -15.29 -13.22
CA HIS A 264 -7.25 -14.86 -12.39
C HIS A 264 -8.57 -15.54 -12.79
N LYS A 265 -8.82 -15.67 -14.10
CA LYS A 265 -10.02 -16.36 -14.60
C LYS A 265 -9.97 -17.87 -14.32
N SER A 266 -8.82 -18.51 -14.42
CA SER A 266 -8.65 -19.93 -14.08
C SER A 266 -8.91 -20.17 -12.60
N VAL A 267 -8.36 -19.32 -11.71
CA VAL A 267 -8.67 -19.36 -10.28
C VAL A 267 -10.16 -19.17 -10.05
N ARG A 268 -10.79 -18.15 -10.63
CA ARG A 268 -12.25 -17.91 -10.52
C ARG A 268 -13.09 -19.09 -11.04
N GLY A 269 -12.62 -19.74 -12.11
CA GLY A 269 -13.22 -20.92 -12.70
C GLY A 269 -12.97 -22.22 -11.93
N SER A 270 -12.20 -22.16 -10.84
CA SER A 270 -11.79 -23.30 -10.04
C SER A 270 -11.01 -24.37 -10.81
N ASP A 271 -10.16 -23.92 -11.74
CA ASP A 271 -9.25 -24.77 -12.52
C ASP A 271 -7.80 -24.57 -11.99
N PRO A 272 -7.35 -25.40 -11.03
CA PRO A 272 -6.02 -25.29 -10.46
C PRO A 272 -4.91 -25.62 -11.46
N ASP A 273 -5.16 -26.52 -12.42
CA ASP A 273 -4.18 -26.96 -13.41
C ASP A 273 -3.88 -25.83 -14.39
N ALA A 274 -4.92 -25.20 -14.95
CA ALA A 274 -4.76 -24.04 -15.81
C ALA A 274 -4.18 -22.83 -15.05
N ALA A 275 -4.55 -22.66 -13.77
CA ALA A 275 -3.98 -21.60 -12.93
C ALA A 275 -2.47 -21.80 -12.72
N LEU A 276 -2.02 -23.01 -12.40
CA LEU A 276 -0.59 -23.33 -12.29
C LEU A 276 0.14 -23.12 -13.62
N TYR A 277 -0.45 -23.53 -14.74
CA TYR A 277 0.14 -23.30 -16.06
C TYR A 277 0.39 -21.82 -16.33
N TYR A 278 -0.60 -20.95 -16.09
CA TYR A 278 -0.44 -19.51 -16.30
C TYR A 278 0.51 -18.86 -15.28
N LEU A 279 0.54 -19.36 -14.03
CA LEU A 279 1.53 -18.95 -13.04
C LEU A 279 2.95 -19.25 -13.53
N CYS A 280 3.24 -20.49 -13.93
CA CYS A 280 4.57 -20.90 -14.38
C CYS A 280 4.97 -20.15 -15.66
N ARG A 281 4.03 -19.91 -16.59
CA ARG A 281 4.24 -19.07 -17.78
C ARG A 281 4.65 -17.64 -17.42
N MET A 282 4.09 -17.08 -16.34
CA MET A 282 4.47 -15.75 -15.86
C MET A 282 5.84 -15.76 -15.19
N LEU A 283 6.13 -16.74 -14.33
CA LEU A 283 7.44 -16.88 -13.67
C LEU A 283 8.58 -17.09 -14.68
N ASP A 284 8.37 -17.97 -15.66
CA ASP A 284 9.30 -18.22 -16.77
C ASP A 284 9.48 -16.98 -17.66
N ALA A 285 8.40 -16.21 -17.86
CA ALA A 285 8.43 -14.88 -18.46
C ALA A 285 8.90 -13.80 -17.46
N GLY A 286 9.76 -14.13 -16.49
CA GLY A 286 10.44 -13.17 -15.61
C GLY A 286 9.52 -12.19 -14.87
N GLU A 287 8.26 -12.56 -14.63
CA GLU A 287 7.33 -11.70 -13.92
C GLU A 287 7.75 -11.51 -12.47
N GLU A 288 7.51 -10.31 -11.96
CA GLU A 288 7.83 -9.99 -10.57
C GLU A 288 6.93 -10.81 -9.65
N PRO A 289 7.43 -11.77 -8.85
CA PRO A 289 6.54 -12.72 -8.17
C PRO A 289 5.67 -12.06 -7.10
N LEU A 290 6.08 -10.93 -6.50
CA LEU A 290 5.19 -10.17 -5.61
C LEU A 290 4.03 -9.51 -6.36
N TYR A 291 4.17 -9.23 -7.66
CA TYR A 291 3.04 -8.82 -8.48
C TYR A 291 2.01 -9.92 -8.57
N ILE A 292 2.45 -11.16 -8.82
CA ILE A 292 1.57 -12.32 -8.84
C ILE A 292 0.94 -12.52 -7.46
N ALA A 293 1.73 -12.46 -6.39
CA ALA A 293 1.24 -12.59 -5.02
C ALA A 293 0.18 -11.52 -4.67
N ARG A 294 0.38 -10.26 -5.07
CA ARG A 294 -0.63 -9.18 -4.93
C ARG A 294 -1.95 -9.55 -5.62
N ARG A 295 -1.89 -10.19 -6.78
CA ARG A 295 -3.07 -10.62 -7.54
C ARG A 295 -3.75 -11.82 -6.90
N VAL A 296 -3.01 -12.76 -6.32
CA VAL A 296 -3.55 -13.88 -5.53
C VAL A 296 -4.27 -13.36 -4.27
N VAL A 297 -3.68 -12.41 -3.55
CA VAL A 297 -4.34 -11.71 -2.42
C VAL A 297 -5.64 -11.05 -2.87
N ARG A 298 -5.66 -10.44 -4.07
CA ARG A 298 -6.88 -9.86 -4.62
C ARG A 298 -7.95 -10.92 -4.91
N MET A 299 -7.59 -12.04 -5.52
CA MET A 299 -8.50 -13.17 -5.78
C MET A 299 -9.08 -13.73 -4.47
N ALA A 300 -8.25 -13.86 -3.43
CA ALA A 300 -8.68 -14.32 -2.11
C ALA A 300 -9.79 -13.44 -1.50
N ILE A 301 -9.78 -12.13 -1.74
CA ILE A 301 -10.78 -11.20 -1.20
C ILE A 301 -12.00 -11.06 -2.14
N GLU A 302 -11.77 -11.07 -3.45
CA GLU A 302 -12.80 -10.78 -4.46
C GLU A 302 -13.60 -12.01 -4.88
N ASP A 303 -12.92 -13.14 -5.13
CA ASP A 303 -13.52 -14.34 -5.73
C ASP A 303 -13.78 -15.45 -4.70
N ILE A 304 -13.06 -15.44 -3.58
CA ILE A 304 -13.24 -16.38 -2.46
C ILE A 304 -14.00 -15.68 -1.33
N GLY A 305 -13.52 -14.51 -0.90
CA GLY A 305 -14.19 -13.66 0.07
C GLY A 305 -14.41 -14.35 1.41
N LEU A 306 -15.63 -14.28 1.94
CA LEU A 306 -15.99 -14.90 3.22
C LEU A 306 -16.42 -16.36 3.08
N ALA A 307 -16.50 -16.91 1.87
CA ALA A 307 -16.75 -18.34 1.68
C ALA A 307 -15.58 -19.18 2.21
N ASP A 308 -14.36 -18.64 2.18
CA ASP A 308 -13.24 -19.17 2.96
C ASP A 308 -12.36 -18.02 3.50
N PRO A 309 -12.55 -17.63 4.78
CA PRO A 309 -11.77 -16.56 5.40
C PRO A 309 -10.27 -16.85 5.51
N GLN A 310 -9.82 -18.11 5.38
CA GLN A 310 -8.40 -18.46 5.41
C GLN A 310 -7.67 -18.11 4.11
N ALA A 311 -8.38 -17.95 2.99
CA ALA A 311 -7.75 -17.66 1.70
C ALA A 311 -6.87 -16.40 1.72
N LEU A 312 -7.30 -15.33 2.41
CA LEU A 312 -6.49 -14.13 2.58
C LEU A 312 -5.26 -14.37 3.46
N VAL A 313 -5.39 -15.21 4.48
CA VAL A 313 -4.28 -15.56 5.39
C VAL A 313 -3.23 -16.37 4.63
N VAL A 314 -3.65 -17.38 3.88
CA VAL A 314 -2.78 -18.22 3.04
C VAL A 314 -2.07 -17.38 1.97
N ALA A 315 -2.81 -16.51 1.26
CA ALA A 315 -2.22 -15.65 0.23
C ALA A 315 -1.17 -14.67 0.80
N ASN A 316 -1.43 -14.09 1.98
CA ASN A 316 -0.44 -13.23 2.66
C ASN A 316 0.76 -14.04 3.17
N ALA A 317 0.54 -15.23 3.71
CA ALA A 317 1.61 -16.11 4.17
C ALA A 317 2.53 -16.53 3.01
N ALA A 318 1.97 -16.83 1.84
CA ALA A 318 2.75 -17.11 0.63
C ALA A 318 3.58 -15.91 0.16
N LYS A 319 2.99 -14.71 0.21
CA LYS A 319 3.73 -13.45 -0.06
C LYS A 319 4.87 -13.28 0.93
N ASP A 320 4.64 -13.52 2.22
CA ASP A 320 5.66 -13.34 3.27
C ASP A 320 6.76 -14.41 3.17
N ALA A 321 6.40 -15.64 2.79
CA ALA A 321 7.33 -16.72 2.50
C ALA A 321 8.21 -16.38 1.28
N TYR A 322 7.63 -15.83 0.21
CA TYR A 322 8.39 -15.35 -0.94
C TYR A 322 9.34 -14.21 -0.56
N ASP A 323 8.89 -13.21 0.22
CA ASP A 323 9.76 -12.13 0.70
C ASP A 323 10.93 -12.64 1.55
N PHE A 324 10.73 -13.73 2.30
CA PHE A 324 11.75 -14.33 3.15
C PHE A 324 12.74 -15.22 2.39
N LEU A 325 12.25 -16.03 1.45
CA LEU A 325 13.05 -17.04 0.74
C LEU A 325 13.63 -16.53 -0.58
N GLY A 326 12.92 -15.63 -1.29
CA GLY A 326 13.27 -15.21 -2.64
C GLY A 326 13.07 -16.33 -3.68
N SER A 327 13.44 -16.08 -4.94
CA SER A 327 13.43 -17.08 -6.01
C SER A 327 14.66 -18.01 -5.92
N PRO A 328 14.52 -19.31 -6.24
CA PRO A 328 13.29 -19.99 -6.68
C PRO A 328 12.40 -20.55 -5.54
N GLU A 329 12.92 -20.71 -4.31
CA GLU A 329 12.22 -21.44 -3.24
C GLU A 329 10.90 -20.80 -2.79
N GLY A 330 10.84 -19.47 -2.81
CA GLY A 330 9.65 -18.70 -2.47
C GLY A 330 8.54 -18.79 -3.51
N GLU A 331 8.85 -19.13 -4.77
CA GLU A 331 7.86 -19.26 -5.85
C GLU A 331 6.91 -20.43 -5.58
N LEU A 332 7.41 -21.47 -4.91
CA LEU A 332 6.61 -22.62 -4.50
C LEU A 332 5.50 -22.21 -3.53
N ALA A 333 5.77 -21.26 -2.62
CA ALA A 333 4.75 -20.75 -1.71
C ALA A 333 3.63 -20.02 -2.46
N ILE A 334 3.97 -19.29 -3.52
CA ILE A 334 2.99 -18.63 -4.40
C ILE A 334 2.16 -19.68 -5.15
N ALA A 335 2.80 -20.75 -5.64
CA ALA A 335 2.11 -21.86 -6.29
C ALA A 335 1.11 -22.56 -5.35
N GLU A 336 1.52 -22.83 -4.10
CA GLU A 336 0.61 -23.38 -3.08
C GLU A 336 -0.59 -22.49 -2.82
N ALA A 337 -0.37 -21.16 -2.70
CA ALA A 337 -1.48 -20.23 -2.53
C ALA A 337 -2.41 -20.18 -3.76
N VAL A 338 -1.87 -20.26 -4.99
CA VAL A 338 -2.67 -20.33 -6.22
C VAL A 338 -3.55 -21.57 -6.23
N ILE A 339 -3.00 -22.74 -5.88
CA ILE A 339 -3.77 -23.99 -5.78
C ILE A 339 -4.87 -23.85 -4.72
N TYR A 340 -4.53 -23.29 -3.56
CA TYR A 340 -5.48 -23.06 -2.49
C TYR A 340 -6.66 -22.18 -2.95
N VAL A 341 -6.39 -21.01 -3.53
CA VAL A 341 -7.46 -20.11 -3.97
C VAL A 341 -8.24 -20.67 -5.16
N ALA A 342 -7.60 -21.45 -6.04
CA ALA A 342 -8.29 -22.13 -7.14
C ALA A 342 -9.26 -23.21 -6.64
N THR A 343 -8.90 -23.94 -5.58
CA THR A 343 -9.75 -25.01 -5.01
C THR A 343 -10.73 -24.53 -3.95
N ALA A 344 -10.55 -23.32 -3.40
CA ALA A 344 -11.44 -22.73 -2.40
C ALA A 344 -12.87 -22.48 -2.90
N PRO A 345 -13.89 -22.52 -2.02
CA PRO A 345 -15.27 -22.17 -2.37
C PRO A 345 -15.38 -20.72 -2.84
N LYS A 346 -16.05 -20.48 -3.96
CA LYS A 346 -16.13 -19.16 -4.61
C LYS A 346 -17.33 -18.34 -4.15
N SER A 347 -17.08 -17.10 -3.73
CA SER A 347 -18.09 -16.10 -3.44
C SER A 347 -17.58 -14.68 -3.66
N ASN A 348 -18.33 -13.91 -4.45
CA ASN A 348 -18.16 -12.48 -4.62
C ASN A 348 -19.20 -11.67 -3.82
N ALA A 349 -19.89 -12.28 -2.85
CA ALA A 349 -20.98 -11.63 -2.12
C ALA A 349 -20.51 -10.41 -1.31
N ALA A 350 -19.34 -10.49 -0.67
CA ALA A 350 -18.75 -9.36 0.04
C ALA A 350 -18.34 -8.22 -0.92
N TYR A 351 -17.78 -8.57 -2.09
CA TYR A 351 -17.38 -7.61 -3.12
C TYR A 351 -18.60 -6.85 -3.69
N THR A 352 -19.65 -7.58 -4.05
CA THR A 352 -20.89 -7.00 -4.58
C THR A 352 -21.63 -6.17 -3.52
N ALA A 353 -21.66 -6.62 -2.27
CA ALA A 353 -22.22 -5.88 -1.14
C ALA A 353 -21.53 -4.54 -0.91
N TYR A 354 -20.18 -4.52 -0.92
CA TYR A 354 -19.41 -3.28 -0.79
C TYR A 354 -19.69 -2.31 -1.95
N GLY A 355 -19.74 -2.81 -3.19
CA GLY A 355 -20.09 -2.01 -4.36
C GLY A 355 -21.50 -1.39 -4.28
N ALA A 356 -22.49 -2.16 -3.81
CA ALA A 356 -23.85 -1.67 -3.61
C ALA A 356 -23.95 -0.61 -2.50
N ALA A 357 -23.26 -0.84 -1.37
CA ALA A 357 -23.20 0.12 -0.27
C ALA A 357 -22.54 1.44 -0.70
N MET A 358 -21.44 1.37 -1.45
CA MET A 358 -20.74 2.55 -1.98
C MET A 358 -21.60 3.36 -2.96
N ARG A 359 -22.37 2.71 -3.84
CA ARG A 359 -23.31 3.40 -4.74
C ARG A 359 -24.42 4.09 -3.95
N THR A 360 -25.04 3.36 -3.02
CA THR A 360 -26.12 3.88 -2.18
C THR A 360 -25.67 5.09 -1.36
N ALA A 361 -24.46 5.05 -0.79
CA ALA A 361 -23.90 6.18 -0.05
C ALA A 361 -23.65 7.42 -0.93
N ARG A 362 -23.24 7.22 -2.20
CA ARG A 362 -23.07 8.32 -3.16
C ARG A 362 -24.39 8.93 -3.60
N GLU A 363 -25.41 8.10 -3.81
CA GLU A 363 -26.75 8.52 -4.26
C GLU A 363 -27.56 9.20 -3.15
N ALA A 364 -27.48 8.66 -1.92
CA ALA A 364 -28.20 9.18 -0.76
C ALA A 364 -27.60 10.51 -0.22
N GLY A 365 -26.35 10.82 -0.55
CA GLY A 365 -25.68 12.04 -0.11
C GLY A 365 -25.36 12.04 1.40
N SER A 366 -25.49 13.20 2.03
CA SER A 366 -25.07 13.43 3.44
C SER A 366 -26.18 13.18 4.45
N LEU A 367 -26.87 12.03 4.37
CA LEU A 367 -27.89 11.67 5.36
C LEU A 367 -27.26 11.49 6.74
N LEU A 368 -27.88 12.08 7.76
CA LEU A 368 -27.43 11.94 9.13
C LEU A 368 -27.78 10.55 9.68
N PRO A 369 -26.88 9.90 10.43
CA PRO A 369 -27.21 8.68 11.16
C PRO A 369 -28.36 8.89 12.15
N PRO A 370 -29.10 7.84 12.55
CA PRO A 370 -30.15 7.94 13.55
C PRO A 370 -29.65 8.53 14.88
N MET A 371 -30.47 9.38 15.48
CA MET A 371 -30.15 10.10 16.73
C MET A 371 -29.79 9.18 17.90
N HIS A 372 -30.38 7.98 17.94
CA HIS A 372 -30.12 7.00 18.99
C HIS A 372 -28.72 6.37 18.92
N ILE A 373 -28.00 6.44 17.79
CA ILE A 373 -26.60 5.94 17.68
C ILE A 373 -25.56 7.05 17.61
N LEU A 374 -25.99 8.31 17.61
CA LEU A 374 -25.10 9.47 17.64
C LEU A 374 -24.59 9.70 19.07
N ASN A 375 -23.35 10.16 19.18
CA ASN A 375 -22.77 10.48 20.47
C ASN A 375 -23.38 11.78 21.04
N ALA A 376 -23.57 11.84 22.37
CA ALA A 376 -24.17 12.97 23.07
C ALA A 376 -23.22 13.57 24.14
N PRO A 377 -22.06 14.13 23.74
CA PRO A 377 -21.04 14.59 24.67
C PRO A 377 -21.47 15.82 25.48
N THR A 378 -22.31 16.70 24.94
CA THR A 378 -22.75 17.94 25.61
C THR A 378 -24.14 17.80 26.24
N GLN A 379 -24.43 18.62 27.26
CA GLN A 379 -25.77 18.67 27.87
C GLN A 379 -26.85 19.10 26.87
N LEU A 380 -26.53 20.02 25.96
CA LEU A 380 -27.44 20.45 24.90
C LEU A 380 -27.82 19.29 23.96
N MET A 381 -26.87 18.47 23.55
CA MET A 381 -27.15 17.31 22.69
C MET A 381 -28.01 16.26 23.39
N ARG A 382 -27.78 16.00 24.68
CA ARG A 382 -28.66 15.11 25.47
C ARG A 382 -30.07 15.66 25.61
N SER A 383 -30.21 16.98 25.79
CA SER A 383 -31.53 17.64 25.85
C SER A 383 -32.28 17.64 24.50
N GLN A 384 -31.57 17.40 23.40
CA GLN A 384 -32.13 17.25 22.05
C GLN A 384 -32.39 15.78 21.66
N GLY A 385 -32.30 14.84 22.62
CA GLY A 385 -32.62 13.42 22.40
C GLY A 385 -31.50 12.59 21.76
N TYR A 386 -30.27 13.11 21.65
CA TYR A 386 -29.12 12.32 21.19
C TYR A 386 -28.83 11.20 22.20
N ALA A 387 -28.64 9.97 21.71
CA ALA A 387 -28.35 8.76 22.48
C ALA A 387 -29.41 8.34 23.53
N GLU A 388 -30.58 9.00 23.60
CA GLU A 388 -31.57 8.77 24.66
C GLU A 388 -32.23 7.37 24.58
N ALA A 389 -32.25 6.78 23.38
CA ALA A 389 -32.84 5.48 23.09
C ALA A 389 -31.80 4.45 22.60
N TYR A 390 -30.50 4.63 22.91
CA TYR A 390 -29.48 3.65 22.55
C TYR A 390 -29.60 2.40 23.44
N ASP A 391 -29.86 1.24 22.84
CA ASP A 391 -29.82 -0.04 23.55
C ASP A 391 -28.44 -0.65 23.37
N TYR A 392 -27.67 -0.71 24.45
CA TYR A 392 -26.35 -1.32 24.40
C TYR A 392 -26.48 -2.83 24.19
N ASP A 393 -26.08 -3.32 23.01
CA ASP A 393 -26.32 -4.70 22.57
C ASP A 393 -25.89 -5.74 23.61
N HIS A 394 -24.72 -5.56 24.23
CA HIS A 394 -24.15 -6.48 25.23
C HIS A 394 -24.98 -6.60 26.51
N ASP A 395 -25.83 -5.63 26.84
CA ASP A 395 -26.73 -5.69 28.00
C ASP A 395 -28.00 -6.50 27.70
N THR A 396 -28.24 -6.85 26.44
CA THR A 396 -29.36 -7.71 26.04
C THR A 396 -28.99 -9.19 26.12
N ALA A 397 -29.97 -10.06 26.40
CA ALA A 397 -29.74 -11.49 26.64
C ALA A 397 -29.02 -12.22 25.49
N GLU A 398 -29.25 -11.79 24.25
CA GLU A 398 -28.63 -12.36 23.03
C GLU A 398 -27.42 -11.56 22.54
N ALA A 399 -26.95 -10.56 23.29
CA ALA A 399 -25.96 -9.58 22.84
C ALA A 399 -26.35 -8.90 21.50
N PHE A 400 -27.65 -8.66 21.31
CA PHE A 400 -28.24 -8.12 20.08
C PHE A 400 -29.57 -7.40 20.38
N SER A 401 -29.58 -6.07 20.30
CA SER A 401 -30.71 -5.18 20.56
C SER A 401 -31.79 -5.23 19.47
N GLY A 402 -31.39 -5.49 18.22
CA GLY A 402 -32.28 -5.41 17.07
C GLY A 402 -32.57 -3.97 16.60
N GLN A 403 -31.83 -2.97 17.09
CA GLN A 403 -31.97 -1.56 16.68
C GLN A 403 -31.60 -1.34 15.20
N ASP A 404 -32.29 -0.40 14.54
CA ASP A 404 -32.00 -0.06 13.14
C ASP A 404 -30.95 1.03 13.05
N TYR A 405 -29.90 0.79 12.27
CA TYR A 405 -28.73 1.65 12.23
C TYR A 405 -28.66 2.52 10.97
N PHE A 406 -29.63 2.36 10.05
CA PHE A 406 -29.73 3.18 8.85
C PHE A 406 -30.42 4.51 9.13
N PRO A 407 -30.04 5.61 8.45
CA PRO A 407 -30.82 6.84 8.46
C PRO A 407 -32.30 6.57 8.17
N GLU A 408 -33.20 7.20 8.92
CA GLU A 408 -34.65 6.97 8.77
C GLU A 408 -35.14 7.21 7.34
N GLN A 409 -34.56 8.24 6.69
CA GLN A 409 -34.86 8.62 5.31
C GLN A 409 -34.36 7.61 4.28
N LEU A 410 -33.27 6.88 4.59
CA LEU A 410 -32.74 5.82 3.73
C LEU A 410 -33.52 4.50 3.93
N GLY A 411 -34.10 4.32 5.12
CA GLY A 411 -34.70 3.08 5.53
C GLY A 411 -33.68 1.94 5.62
N ARG A 412 -34.15 0.78 6.07
CA ARG A 412 -33.30 -0.40 6.22
C ARG A 412 -32.89 -0.98 4.87
N GLN A 413 -31.59 -1.14 4.67
CA GLN A 413 -31.02 -1.74 3.46
C GLN A 413 -30.47 -3.15 3.72
N LYS A 414 -30.42 -3.98 2.67
CA LYS A 414 -29.76 -5.30 2.67
C LYS A 414 -28.72 -5.33 1.56
N PHE A 415 -27.46 -5.08 1.91
CA PHE A 415 -26.35 -5.14 0.94
C PHE A 415 -25.69 -6.51 0.84
N TYR A 416 -25.56 -7.21 1.96
CA TYR A 416 -24.86 -8.49 2.02
C TYR A 416 -25.85 -9.65 2.09
N ASP A 417 -25.83 -10.49 1.05
CA ASP A 417 -26.65 -11.69 0.91
C ASP A 417 -25.78 -12.89 0.53
N PRO A 418 -25.06 -13.50 1.49
CA PRO A 418 -24.04 -14.50 1.20
C PRO A 418 -24.65 -15.81 0.68
N PRO A 419 -24.15 -16.42 -0.41
CA PRO A 419 -24.60 -17.75 -0.85
C PRO A 419 -24.30 -18.83 0.20
N GLU A 420 -24.93 -20.00 0.07
CA GLU A 420 -24.64 -21.16 0.94
C GLU A 420 -23.37 -21.92 0.49
N ARG A 421 -22.23 -21.22 0.39
CA ARG A 421 -20.95 -21.80 -0.03
C ARG A 421 -19.91 -21.64 1.07
N GLY A 422 -19.17 -22.71 1.37
CA GLY A 422 -18.13 -22.69 2.40
C GLY A 422 -18.62 -22.14 3.75
N PHE A 423 -17.82 -21.27 4.36
CA PHE A 423 -18.10 -20.64 5.66
C PHE A 423 -19.25 -19.64 5.61
N GLU A 424 -19.60 -19.12 4.43
CA GLU A 424 -20.73 -18.20 4.27
C GLU A 424 -22.09 -18.84 4.60
N ARG A 425 -22.18 -20.18 4.57
CA ARG A 425 -23.34 -20.90 5.08
C ARG A 425 -23.58 -20.65 6.58
N GLU A 426 -22.52 -20.60 7.38
CA GLU A 426 -22.63 -20.29 8.81
C GLU A 426 -22.93 -18.81 9.05
N ILE A 427 -22.40 -17.93 8.19
CA ILE A 427 -22.72 -16.50 8.23
C ILE A 427 -24.21 -16.28 7.90
N ARG A 428 -24.74 -16.93 6.85
CA ARG A 428 -26.16 -16.88 6.49
C ARG A 428 -27.05 -17.32 7.65
N LYS A 429 -26.76 -18.46 8.29
CA LYS A 429 -27.50 -18.92 9.48
C LYS A 429 -27.55 -17.88 10.59
N ARG A 430 -26.43 -17.19 10.87
CA ARG A 430 -26.37 -16.10 11.88
C ARG A 430 -27.20 -14.90 11.45
N LEU A 431 -27.12 -14.48 10.19
CA LEU A 431 -27.91 -13.36 9.66
C LEU A 431 -29.42 -13.65 9.72
N GLU A 432 -29.84 -14.87 9.38
CA GLU A 432 -31.22 -15.31 9.47
C GLU A 432 -31.71 -15.36 10.92
N TYR A 433 -30.89 -15.89 11.83
CA TYR A 433 -31.18 -15.87 13.26
C TYR A 433 -31.38 -14.44 13.78
N TRP A 434 -30.48 -13.51 13.46
CA TRP A 434 -30.63 -12.10 13.84
C TRP A 434 -31.82 -11.42 13.18
N THR A 435 -32.18 -11.80 11.96
CA THR A 435 -33.38 -11.30 11.29
C THR A 435 -34.63 -11.75 12.03
N LYS A 436 -34.72 -13.04 12.42
CA LYS A 436 -35.82 -13.58 13.23
C LYS A 436 -35.88 -12.92 14.61
N LEU A 437 -34.74 -12.76 15.29
CA LEU A 437 -34.68 -12.07 16.59
C LEU A 437 -35.13 -10.61 16.47
N ARG A 438 -34.73 -9.91 15.41
CA ARG A 438 -35.11 -8.53 15.15
C ARG A 438 -36.61 -8.40 14.90
N GLN A 439 -37.20 -9.34 14.17
CA GLN A 439 -38.65 -9.42 13.98
C GLN A 439 -39.35 -9.67 15.32
N ALA A 440 -38.94 -10.69 16.09
CA ALA A 440 -39.50 -11.02 17.39
C ALA A 440 -39.39 -9.88 18.43
N LYS A 441 -38.25 -9.17 18.48
CA LYS A 441 -38.06 -7.98 19.33
C LYS A 441 -38.79 -6.74 18.82
N GLY A 442 -39.15 -6.71 17.54
CA GLY A 442 -40.06 -5.73 16.94
C GLY A 442 -41.54 -6.01 17.17
N GLU A 443 -41.90 -7.17 17.75
CA GLU A 443 -43.28 -7.68 17.83
C GLU A 443 -44.01 -7.41 19.15
N LEU A 444 -43.35 -6.88 20.20
CA LEU A 444 -44.07 -6.45 21.41
C LEU A 444 -44.99 -5.29 21.02
N ARG A 445 -46.30 -5.54 20.99
CA ARG A 445 -47.29 -4.57 20.55
C ARG A 445 -48.32 -4.29 21.63
N VAL A 446 -48.53 -3.01 21.90
CA VAL A 446 -49.62 -2.51 22.73
C VAL A 446 -50.62 -1.86 21.78
N ASN A 447 -51.85 -2.39 21.72
CA ASN A 447 -52.90 -1.96 20.79
C ASN A 447 -52.42 -1.88 19.31
N GLY A 448 -51.65 -2.86 18.87
CA GLY A 448 -51.17 -2.97 17.48
C GLY A 448 -49.95 -2.10 17.13
N LYS A 449 -49.49 -1.22 18.01
CA LYS A 449 -48.29 -0.38 17.84
C LYS A 449 -47.10 -0.93 18.64
N ARG A 450 -45.87 -0.74 18.14
CA ARG A 450 -44.64 -1.21 18.79
C ARG A 450 -44.51 -0.56 20.17
N ALA A 451 -44.38 -1.38 21.20
CA ALA A 451 -44.30 -0.94 22.59
C ALA A 451 -42.91 -0.35 22.88
N GLN A 452 -42.86 0.75 23.63
CA GLN A 452 -41.60 1.31 24.12
C GLN A 452 -41.25 0.74 25.52
N PRO A 453 -39.97 0.53 25.86
CA PRO A 453 -39.58 -0.08 27.15
C PRO A 453 -40.09 0.64 28.41
N LYS A 454 -40.36 1.95 28.32
CA LYS A 454 -40.86 2.79 29.44
C LYS A 454 -42.36 3.06 29.37
N GLN A 455 -43.07 2.48 28.40
CA GLN A 455 -44.49 2.72 28.20
C GLN A 455 -45.28 2.16 29.38
N ARG A 456 -45.94 3.05 30.15
CA ARG A 456 -46.89 2.63 31.19
C ARG A 456 -48.15 2.11 30.51
N LEU A 457 -48.59 0.93 30.95
CA LEU A 457 -49.80 0.29 30.47
C LEU A 457 -51.00 0.77 31.27
N GLU A 458 -52.11 0.99 30.59
CA GLU A 458 -53.39 1.37 31.19
C GLU A 458 -54.35 0.17 31.15
N ALA A 459 -55.27 0.11 32.11
CA ALA A 459 -56.29 -0.93 32.17
C ALA A 459 -57.14 -0.92 30.88
N GLY A 460 -57.25 -2.08 30.23
CA GLY A 460 -57.99 -2.24 28.97
C GLY A 460 -57.14 -2.26 27.69
N GLN A 461 -55.82 -2.06 27.77
CA GLN A 461 -54.93 -2.17 26.60
C GLN A 461 -54.61 -3.64 26.24
N ALA A 462 -54.69 -3.98 24.95
CA ALA A 462 -54.36 -5.30 24.44
C ALA A 462 -52.85 -5.43 24.18
N VAL A 463 -52.19 -6.31 24.93
CA VAL A 463 -50.74 -6.58 24.84
C VAL A 463 -50.52 -7.91 24.14
N ARG A 464 -49.83 -7.88 22.99
CA ARG A 464 -49.40 -9.10 22.29
C ARG A 464 -47.95 -9.40 22.63
N LEU A 465 -47.71 -10.57 23.24
CA LEU A 465 -46.39 -11.09 23.56
C LEU A 465 -45.99 -12.16 22.52
N PRO A 466 -44.72 -12.23 22.09
CA PRO A 466 -44.23 -13.39 21.34
C PRO A 466 -44.19 -14.64 22.24
N PRO A 467 -44.21 -15.86 21.67
CA PRO A 467 -44.17 -17.09 22.46
C PRO A 467 -42.89 -17.16 23.29
N LEU A 468 -43.04 -17.23 24.62
CA LEU A 468 -41.95 -17.29 25.58
C LEU A 468 -41.39 -18.72 25.63
N ARG A 469 -40.07 -18.89 25.41
CA ARG A 469 -39.39 -20.16 25.69
C ARG A 469 -39.13 -20.25 27.19
N THR A 470 -39.72 -21.26 27.84
CA THR A 470 -39.62 -21.49 29.30
C THR A 470 -38.57 -22.55 29.68
N GLU A 471 -37.69 -22.96 28.77
CA GLU A 471 -36.64 -23.92 29.09
C GLU A 471 -35.37 -23.23 29.59
N PRO A 472 -34.73 -23.71 30.67
CA PRO A 472 -33.45 -23.18 31.12
C PRO A 472 -32.34 -23.48 30.12
N ARG A 473 -31.53 -22.47 29.84
CA ARG A 473 -30.36 -22.55 28.95
C ARG A 473 -29.30 -23.50 29.54
N PRO A 474 -28.72 -24.42 28.75
CA PRO A 474 -27.56 -25.18 29.20
C PRO A 474 -26.32 -24.25 29.28
N PRO A 475 -25.45 -24.39 30.29
CA PRO A 475 -24.30 -23.51 30.43
C PRO A 475 -23.16 -23.98 29.50
N ALA A 476 -22.85 -23.21 28.45
CA ALA A 476 -21.58 -23.34 27.73
C ALA A 476 -21.31 -22.14 26.78
N GLN A 477 -20.26 -21.35 27.09
CA GLN A 477 -19.24 -20.79 26.16
C GLN A 477 -18.36 -19.67 26.78
N GLU A 478 -18.39 -19.40 28.09
CA GLU A 478 -17.45 -18.45 28.72
C GLU A 478 -16.08 -19.07 29.10
N ALA A 479 -15.99 -20.39 29.22
CA ALA A 479 -14.81 -21.06 29.78
C ALA A 479 -13.56 -20.99 28.87
N ASP A 480 -13.71 -21.17 27.54
CA ASP A 480 -12.58 -21.28 26.60
C ASP A 480 -11.97 -19.91 26.23
N ALA A 481 -12.80 -18.89 25.97
CA ALA A 481 -12.32 -17.53 25.68
C ALA A 481 -11.68 -16.86 26.91
N GLY A 482 -12.22 -17.13 28.10
CA GLY A 482 -11.64 -16.69 29.36
C GLY A 482 -10.29 -17.36 29.66
N ALA A 483 -10.15 -18.66 29.33
CA ALA A 483 -8.88 -19.37 29.47
C ALA A 483 -7.78 -18.79 28.58
N LYS A 484 -8.06 -18.63 27.27
CA LYS A 484 -7.11 -18.04 26.31
C LYS A 484 -6.66 -16.62 26.69
N THR A 485 -7.57 -15.82 27.24
CA THR A 485 -7.24 -14.45 27.70
C THR A 485 -6.35 -14.46 28.93
N ARG A 486 -6.60 -15.37 29.89
CA ARG A 486 -5.73 -15.56 31.06
C ARG A 486 -4.34 -16.03 30.67
N ASP A 487 -4.24 -16.99 29.75
CA ASP A 487 -2.97 -17.51 29.26
C ASP A 487 -2.15 -16.40 28.57
N PHE A 488 -2.80 -15.56 27.78
CA PHE A 488 -2.16 -14.39 27.17
C PHE A 488 -1.64 -13.41 28.23
N LEU A 489 -2.46 -13.00 29.21
CA LEU A 489 -2.02 -12.09 30.27
C LEU A 489 -0.85 -12.66 31.08
N LYS A 490 -0.88 -13.97 31.36
CA LYS A 490 0.22 -14.67 32.02
C LYS A 490 1.50 -14.65 31.18
N SER A 491 1.39 -14.84 29.86
CA SER A 491 2.54 -14.83 28.94
C SER A 491 3.27 -13.50 28.87
N ILE A 492 2.58 -12.39 29.15
CA ILE A 492 3.15 -11.03 29.15
C ILE A 492 3.39 -10.49 30.57
N THR A 493 3.28 -11.32 31.61
CA THR A 493 3.52 -10.89 32.99
C THR A 493 5.03 -10.84 33.29
N LEU A 494 5.52 -9.67 33.68
CA LEU A 494 6.92 -9.44 34.08
C LEU A 494 7.12 -9.63 35.58
N TYR A 495 6.13 -9.23 36.36
CA TYR A 495 6.16 -9.32 37.82
C TYR A 495 4.73 -9.45 38.34
N GLU A 496 4.51 -10.33 39.31
CA GLU A 496 3.21 -10.49 39.95
C GLU A 496 3.39 -10.86 41.42
N ASP A 497 2.61 -10.22 42.29
CA ASP A 497 2.45 -10.62 43.68
C ASP A 497 0.96 -10.53 44.12
N ALA A 498 0.71 -10.45 45.42
CA ALA A 498 -0.65 -10.34 45.97
C ALA A 498 -1.34 -9.00 45.64
N ASP A 499 -0.59 -7.92 45.44
CA ASP A 499 -1.10 -6.55 45.37
C ASP A 499 -0.92 -5.91 43.99
N VAL A 500 0.09 -6.32 43.23
CA VAL A 500 0.48 -5.69 41.97
C VAL A 500 0.77 -6.72 40.87
N LEU A 501 0.63 -6.25 39.63
CA LEU A 501 0.90 -6.97 38.41
C LEU A 501 1.59 -6.00 37.43
N VAL A 502 2.77 -6.36 36.92
CA VAL A 502 3.47 -5.62 35.87
C VAL A 502 3.45 -6.43 34.60
N LEU A 503 2.92 -5.85 33.53
CA LEU A 503 2.79 -6.46 32.21
C LEU A 503 3.81 -5.85 31.24
N ASP A 504 4.37 -6.68 30.36
CA ASP A 504 5.03 -6.26 29.12
C ASP A 504 3.97 -6.02 28.05
N LYS A 505 3.43 -4.79 28.00
CA LYS A 505 2.39 -4.47 27.03
C LYS A 505 2.98 -4.55 25.62
N PRO A 506 2.45 -5.40 24.72
CA PRO A 506 2.91 -5.41 23.34
C PRO A 506 2.51 -4.12 22.60
N MET A 507 3.26 -3.80 21.54
CA MET A 507 2.88 -2.74 20.60
C MET A 507 1.54 -3.06 19.92
N GLY A 508 0.70 -2.05 19.71
CA GLY A 508 -0.60 -2.17 19.05
C GLY A 508 -1.76 -2.55 19.96
N LEU A 509 -1.49 -3.02 21.19
CA LEU A 509 -2.53 -3.31 22.19
C LEU A 509 -2.88 -2.04 22.99
N ALA A 510 -4.14 -1.60 22.90
CA ALA A 510 -4.62 -0.45 23.66
C ALA A 510 -4.75 -0.77 25.16
N VAL A 511 -4.42 0.19 26.02
CA VAL A 511 -4.59 0.04 27.47
C VAL A 511 -6.06 0.16 27.89
N GLN A 512 -6.80 1.10 27.29
CA GLN A 512 -8.23 1.29 27.53
C GLN A 512 -9.00 1.42 26.21
N GLY A 513 -10.30 1.11 26.27
CA GLY A 513 -11.20 1.23 25.12
C GLY A 513 -11.45 2.68 24.67
N GLY A 514 -11.93 2.79 23.44
CA GLY A 514 -12.38 4.02 22.78
C GLY A 514 -13.34 3.68 21.64
N SER A 515 -13.87 4.67 20.93
CA SER A 515 -14.78 4.51 19.78
C SER A 515 -14.12 3.65 18.68
N GLY A 516 -14.39 2.34 18.71
CA GLY A 516 -13.88 1.35 17.75
C GLY A 516 -12.83 0.34 18.26
N THR A 517 -12.43 0.36 19.54
CA THR A 517 -11.44 -0.61 20.08
C THR A 517 -12.07 -1.62 21.05
N THR A 518 -12.47 -2.78 20.51
CA THR A 518 -13.10 -3.88 21.28
C THR A 518 -12.10 -4.73 22.07
N ARG A 519 -10.83 -4.82 21.62
CA ARG A 519 -9.76 -5.57 22.31
C ARG A 519 -8.76 -4.62 22.97
N HIS A 520 -8.79 -4.54 24.30
CA HIS A 520 -7.90 -3.69 25.10
C HIS A 520 -7.64 -4.28 26.48
N LEU A 521 -6.55 -3.88 27.14
CA LEU A 521 -6.12 -4.49 28.40
C LEU A 521 -7.13 -4.31 29.55
N ASP A 522 -7.77 -3.15 29.68
CA ASP A 522 -8.77 -2.91 30.74
C ASP A 522 -9.92 -3.95 30.70
N ALA A 523 -10.36 -4.36 29.50
CA ALA A 523 -11.35 -5.43 29.33
C ALA A 523 -10.76 -6.81 29.61
N MET A 524 -9.49 -7.06 29.26
CA MET A 524 -8.85 -8.36 29.55
C MET A 524 -8.69 -8.60 31.05
N LEU A 525 -8.46 -7.54 31.85
CA LEU A 525 -8.36 -7.62 33.31
C LEU A 525 -9.65 -8.13 33.98
N GLU A 526 -10.79 -8.12 33.28
CA GLU A 526 -12.05 -8.73 33.76
C GLU A 526 -11.89 -10.23 34.04
N THR A 527 -10.99 -10.90 33.32
CA THR A 527 -10.72 -12.34 33.47
C THR A 527 -9.88 -12.69 34.68
N LEU A 528 -9.29 -11.68 35.35
CA LEU A 528 -8.41 -11.80 36.52
C LEU A 528 -9.09 -11.39 37.83
N ARG A 529 -10.42 -11.53 37.92
CA ARG A 529 -11.16 -11.26 39.16
C ARG A 529 -10.69 -12.18 40.30
N ASP A 530 -10.51 -11.60 41.47
CA ASP A 530 -10.17 -12.37 42.68
C ASP A 530 -11.37 -13.20 43.19
N ALA A 531 -11.15 -14.03 44.21
CA ALA A 531 -12.20 -14.86 44.82
C ALA A 531 -13.37 -14.06 45.43
N ARG A 532 -13.21 -12.74 45.60
CA ARG A 532 -14.24 -11.80 46.07
C ARG A 532 -14.88 -11.01 44.92
N GLY A 533 -14.59 -11.40 43.66
CA GLY A 533 -15.10 -10.77 42.45
C GLY A 533 -14.46 -9.42 42.11
N GLN A 534 -13.39 -9.00 42.80
CA GLN A 534 -12.73 -7.72 42.55
C GLN A 534 -11.79 -7.84 41.35
N ARG A 535 -11.95 -6.92 40.38
CA ARG A 535 -11.06 -6.83 39.21
C ARG A 535 -9.81 -5.97 39.49
N PRO A 536 -8.65 -6.32 38.93
CA PRO A 536 -7.47 -5.45 38.92
C PRO A 536 -7.76 -4.09 38.26
N ARG A 537 -7.01 -3.06 38.65
CA ARG A 537 -7.22 -1.66 38.21
C ARG A 537 -5.97 -1.07 37.61
N LEU A 538 -6.13 -0.35 36.51
CA LEU A 538 -5.07 0.44 35.90
C LEU A 538 -4.74 1.66 36.78
N VAL A 539 -3.45 1.86 37.06
CA VAL A 539 -2.95 3.02 37.83
C VAL A 539 -2.22 4.05 36.96
N HIS A 540 -1.84 3.65 35.75
CA HIS A 540 -1.32 4.53 34.69
C HIS A 540 -1.66 3.95 33.31
N ARG A 541 -1.31 4.65 32.24
CA ARG A 541 -1.60 4.24 30.86
C ARG A 541 -0.38 4.47 29.96
N LEU A 542 -0.27 3.62 28.95
CA LEU A 542 0.63 3.77 27.81
C LEU A 542 -0.22 3.97 26.55
N ASP A 543 0.34 4.67 25.56
CA ASP A 543 -0.27 4.79 24.25
C ASP A 543 -0.37 3.40 23.57
N LYS A 544 -1.29 3.26 22.62
CA LYS A 544 -1.55 1.99 21.91
C LYS A 544 -0.26 1.38 21.33
N ASP A 545 0.57 2.20 20.70
CA ASP A 545 1.75 1.73 19.98
C ASP A 545 3.03 1.71 20.84
N THR A 546 2.99 2.25 22.07
CA THR A 546 4.13 2.20 23.00
C THR A 546 4.16 0.84 23.69
N ALA A 547 5.24 0.08 23.53
CA ALA A 547 5.41 -1.20 24.22
C ALA A 547 6.06 -1.03 25.62
N GLY A 548 5.97 -2.04 26.49
CA GLY A 548 6.75 -2.13 27.72
C GLY A 548 5.94 -2.13 29.02
N CYS A 549 6.61 -1.77 30.13
CA CYS A 549 6.10 -1.91 31.49
C CYS A 549 4.78 -1.17 31.74
N LEU A 550 3.70 -1.91 31.95
CA LEU A 550 2.41 -1.41 32.43
C LEU A 550 2.12 -1.98 33.83
N LEU A 551 1.92 -1.10 34.81
CA LEU A 551 1.66 -1.47 36.20
C LEU A 551 0.15 -1.45 36.46
N VAL A 552 -0.33 -2.54 37.05
CA VAL A 552 -1.73 -2.81 37.40
C VAL A 552 -1.80 -3.14 38.89
N ALA A 553 -2.78 -2.57 39.59
CA ALA A 553 -3.04 -2.89 40.98
C ALA A 553 -4.09 -4.01 41.07
N LYS A 554 -3.76 -5.12 41.73
CA LYS A 554 -4.69 -6.24 41.95
C LYS A 554 -5.69 -5.95 43.07
N THR A 555 -5.31 -5.14 44.06
CA THR A 555 -6.16 -4.80 45.21
C THR A 555 -6.57 -3.31 45.22
N ARG A 556 -7.69 -3.00 45.88
CA ARG A 556 -8.13 -1.60 46.11
C ARG A 556 -7.11 -0.79 46.91
N PHE A 557 -6.45 -1.44 47.87
CA PHE A 557 -5.39 -0.85 48.69
C PHE A 557 -4.20 -0.44 47.81
N ALA A 558 -3.68 -1.37 46.99
CA ALA A 558 -2.59 -1.11 46.07
C ALA A 558 -2.95 -0.02 45.06
N ALA A 559 -4.18 -0.03 44.54
CA ALA A 559 -4.64 0.99 43.59
C ALA A 559 -4.61 2.40 44.19
N ALA A 560 -5.03 2.55 45.45
CA ALA A 560 -4.99 3.84 46.15
C ALA A 560 -3.56 4.32 46.42
N ALA A 561 -2.69 3.42 46.88
CA ALA A 561 -1.28 3.73 47.15
C ALA A 561 -0.53 4.12 45.88
N LEU A 562 -0.64 3.33 44.81
CA LEU A 562 0.03 3.59 43.54
C LEU A 562 -0.52 4.82 42.82
N ALA A 563 -1.83 5.07 42.89
CA ALA A 563 -2.40 6.31 42.35
C ALA A 563 -1.82 7.56 43.05
N LYS A 564 -1.49 7.48 44.35
CA LYS A 564 -0.77 8.54 45.06
C LYS A 564 0.63 8.71 44.48
N THR A 565 1.38 7.63 44.28
CA THR A 565 2.74 7.63 43.70
C THR A 565 2.79 8.29 42.31
N PHE A 566 1.85 7.96 41.42
CA PHE A 566 1.81 8.58 40.08
C PHE A 566 1.39 10.05 40.13
N ARG A 567 0.51 10.45 41.06
CA ARG A 567 0.13 11.85 41.26
C ARG A 567 1.26 12.68 41.86
N SER A 568 2.01 12.13 42.83
CA SER A 568 3.17 12.78 43.44
C SER A 568 4.43 12.75 42.57
N ARG A 569 4.37 12.10 41.40
CA ARG A 569 5.49 11.95 40.45
C ARG A 569 6.72 11.23 41.03
N SER A 570 6.55 10.47 42.11
CA SER A 570 7.61 9.68 42.72
C SER A 570 7.87 8.34 42.00
N ALA A 571 7.12 8.06 40.93
CA ALA A 571 7.37 6.93 40.05
C ALA A 571 8.46 7.28 39.03
N ARG A 572 9.61 6.59 39.09
CA ARG A 572 10.66 6.72 38.08
C ARG A 572 10.31 5.83 36.89
N LYS A 573 10.14 6.45 35.72
CA LYS A 573 9.86 5.76 34.46
C LYS A 573 10.99 6.05 33.50
N ILE A 574 11.57 5.00 32.93
CA ILE A 574 12.65 5.10 31.94
C ILE A 574 12.14 4.50 30.63
N TYR A 575 12.30 5.26 29.56
CA TYR A 575 11.93 4.86 28.21
C TYR A 575 13.17 4.82 27.33
N TRP A 576 13.23 3.84 26.44
CA TRP A 576 14.23 3.84 25.37
C TRP A 576 13.57 4.19 24.05
N ALA A 577 14.28 4.98 23.24
CA ALA A 577 13.85 5.36 21.91
C ALA A 577 15.00 5.28 20.90
N LEU A 578 14.68 4.86 19.68
CA LEU A 578 15.55 5.07 18.51
C LEU A 578 15.09 6.31 17.77
N VAL A 579 15.97 7.28 17.55
CA VAL A 579 15.63 8.55 16.89
C VAL A 579 16.46 8.78 15.64
N ALA A 580 15.89 9.55 14.72
CA ALA A 580 16.61 10.04 13.55
C ALA A 580 17.59 11.16 13.94
N GLY A 581 18.86 10.97 13.61
CA GLY A 581 19.98 11.83 13.97
C GLY A 581 20.46 11.64 15.42
N VAL A 582 21.43 12.47 15.81
CA VAL A 582 22.00 12.45 17.17
C VAL A 582 21.77 13.83 17.81
N PRO A 583 21.00 13.92 18.92
CA PRO A 583 20.80 15.15 19.65
C PRO A 583 22.10 15.81 20.12
N LYS A 584 22.12 17.13 20.01
CA LYS A 584 23.18 17.99 20.56
C LYS A 584 22.51 19.08 21.40
N PRO A 585 22.77 19.16 22.72
CA PRO A 585 23.69 18.31 23.51
C PRO A 585 23.22 16.85 23.65
N ARG A 586 24.16 15.94 23.98
CA ARG A 586 23.89 14.49 24.15
C ARG A 586 23.05 14.16 25.38
N GLN A 587 22.89 15.12 26.29
CA GLN A 587 22.00 15.04 27.45
C GLN A 587 21.30 16.38 27.59
N GLY A 588 20.04 16.38 28.00
CA GLY A 588 19.30 17.63 28.14
C GLY A 588 17.92 17.48 28.77
N ARG A 589 17.32 18.64 29.03
CA ARG A 589 15.95 18.78 29.55
C ARG A 589 15.08 19.45 28.50
N ILE A 590 13.99 18.78 28.13
CA ILE A 590 12.95 19.33 27.25
C ILE A 590 11.80 19.76 28.14
N SER A 591 11.53 21.06 28.17
CA SER A 591 10.48 21.68 28.99
C SER A 591 9.63 22.58 28.11
N THR A 592 8.45 22.10 27.70
CA THR A 592 7.55 22.82 26.78
C THR A 592 6.10 22.71 27.25
N PHE A 593 5.19 23.45 26.63
CA PHE A 593 3.75 23.27 26.82
C PHE A 593 3.20 22.48 25.64
N LEU A 594 2.31 21.53 25.90
CA LEU A 594 1.67 20.71 24.87
C LEU A 594 0.16 20.96 24.87
N ALA A 595 -0.41 21.22 23.70
CA ALA A 595 -1.85 21.33 23.49
C ALA A 595 -2.31 20.29 22.45
N LYS A 596 -3.56 19.85 22.57
CA LYS A 596 -4.17 18.90 21.63
C LYS A 596 -4.64 19.66 20.39
N GLU A 597 -4.23 19.20 19.21
CA GLU A 597 -4.70 19.70 17.92
C GLU A 597 -5.38 18.56 17.15
N THR A 598 -6.44 18.89 16.41
CA THR A 598 -7.19 17.92 15.59
C THR A 598 -7.04 18.32 14.13
N ARG A 599 -6.60 17.40 13.28
CA ARG A 599 -6.52 17.57 11.82
C ARG A 599 -7.25 16.41 11.15
N GLY A 600 -8.39 16.70 10.53
CA GLY A 600 -9.28 15.65 10.02
C GLY A 600 -9.76 14.74 11.16
N ASP A 601 -9.67 13.42 10.97
CA ASP A 601 -10.04 12.41 11.97
C ASP A 601 -8.93 12.12 13.01
N ASP A 602 -7.75 12.73 12.85
CA ASP A 602 -6.59 12.45 13.69
C ASP A 602 -6.32 13.54 14.72
N SER A 603 -5.97 13.12 15.95
CA SER A 603 -5.52 14.04 17.01
C SER A 603 -4.05 13.80 17.36
N PHE A 604 -3.33 14.90 17.56
CA PHE A 604 -1.93 14.92 17.94
C PHE A 604 -1.65 16.07 18.93
N MET A 605 -0.47 16.05 19.54
CA MET A 605 -0.05 17.04 20.52
C MET A 605 0.98 17.96 19.87
N ARG A 606 0.66 19.26 19.82
CA ARG A 606 1.57 20.30 19.31
C ARG A 606 2.23 21.02 20.48
N VAL A 607 3.47 21.48 20.27
CA VAL A 607 4.10 22.45 21.17
C VAL A 607 3.36 23.78 21.11
N ALA A 608 2.82 24.16 22.26
CA ALA A 608 1.98 25.33 22.47
C ALA A 608 2.75 26.43 23.21
N ARG A 609 2.25 27.67 23.13
CA ARG A 609 2.77 28.78 23.91
C ARG A 609 2.27 28.68 25.35
N HIS A 610 3.02 29.27 26.28
CA HIS A 610 2.56 29.42 27.65
C HIS A 610 1.27 30.26 27.68
N GLY A 611 0.23 29.76 28.38
CA GLY A 611 -1.07 30.43 28.48
C GLY A 611 -2.06 30.16 27.35
N GLU A 612 -1.69 29.37 26.33
CA GLU A 612 -2.59 28.95 25.25
C GLU A 612 -3.69 28.00 25.77
N GLU A 613 -4.91 28.12 25.26
CA GLU A 613 -6.05 27.33 25.72
C GLU A 613 -5.80 25.82 25.52
N GLY A 614 -5.98 25.03 26.58
CA GLY A 614 -5.70 23.59 26.57
C GLY A 614 -4.20 23.21 26.64
N ALA A 615 -3.29 24.19 26.75
CA ALA A 615 -1.86 23.92 26.88
C ALA A 615 -1.48 23.45 28.29
N SER A 616 -0.78 22.32 28.36
CA SER A 616 -0.31 21.72 29.61
C SER A 616 1.21 21.61 29.62
N HIS A 617 1.84 22.01 30.73
CA HIS A 617 3.29 21.88 30.88
C HIS A 617 3.74 20.42 30.87
N ALA A 618 4.82 20.16 30.14
CA ALA A 618 5.41 18.86 29.93
C ALA A 618 6.94 18.92 30.04
N VAL A 619 7.53 18.00 30.82
CA VAL A 619 8.97 17.94 31.08
C VAL A 619 9.50 16.52 30.90
N THR A 620 10.57 16.39 30.11
CA THR A 620 11.30 15.14 29.86
C THR A 620 12.80 15.40 29.90
N TYR A 621 13.53 14.57 30.64
CA TYR A 621 14.99 14.48 30.52
C TYR A 621 15.37 13.41 29.49
N TYR A 622 16.44 13.64 28.73
CA TYR A 622 16.97 12.67 27.77
C TYR A 622 18.48 12.54 27.90
N ALA A 623 19.00 11.36 27.57
CA ALA A 623 20.43 11.09 27.41
C ALA A 623 20.65 10.13 26.24
N VAL A 624 21.67 10.38 25.43
CA VAL A 624 22.09 9.49 24.34
C VAL A 624 22.95 8.37 24.94
N ILE A 625 22.47 7.12 24.86
CA ILE A 625 23.20 5.92 25.29
C ILE A 625 24.24 5.55 24.23
N ASP A 626 23.81 5.46 22.98
CA ASP A 626 24.65 5.06 21.86
C ASP A 626 24.19 5.68 20.53
N THR A 627 25.03 5.59 19.49
CA THR A 627 24.78 6.20 18.19
C THR A 627 25.26 5.31 17.05
N ALA A 628 24.45 5.22 15.99
CA ALA A 628 24.87 4.61 14.73
C ALA A 628 25.25 5.72 13.75
N ALA A 629 26.56 5.95 13.63
CA ALA A 629 27.11 7.08 12.89
C ALA A 629 26.42 8.41 13.29
N ARG A 630 26.13 9.27 12.31
CA ARG A 630 25.36 10.52 12.51
C ARG A 630 23.87 10.38 12.20
N GLN A 631 23.45 9.19 11.80
CA GLN A 631 22.11 8.97 11.27
C GLN A 631 21.12 8.50 12.35
N LEU A 632 21.54 7.73 13.36
CA LEU A 632 20.64 7.23 14.39
C LEU A 632 21.20 7.42 15.80
N GLY A 633 20.32 7.77 16.74
CA GLY A 633 20.62 7.86 18.16
C GLY A 633 19.74 6.94 18.98
N TRP A 634 20.34 6.16 19.88
CA TRP A 634 19.61 5.48 20.94
C TRP A 634 19.59 6.38 22.17
N LEU A 635 18.38 6.80 22.55
CA LEU A 635 18.14 7.65 23.71
C LEU A 635 17.49 6.86 24.85
N SER A 636 17.89 7.20 26.06
CA SER A 636 17.10 7.03 27.27
C SER A 636 16.31 8.31 27.54
N LEU A 637 15.07 8.17 28.02
CA LEU A 637 14.14 9.26 28.32
C LEU A 637 13.51 9.05 29.70
N LYS A 638 13.49 10.10 30.53
CA LYS A 638 12.83 10.14 31.85
C LYS A 638 11.75 11.23 31.84
N PRO A 639 10.48 10.90 31.57
CA PRO A 639 9.39 11.86 31.65
C PRO A 639 9.03 12.16 33.11
N VAL A 640 9.11 13.44 33.49
CA VAL A 640 8.68 13.95 34.81
C VAL A 640 7.16 14.11 34.84
N THR A 641 6.58 14.58 33.74
CA THR A 641 5.13 14.69 33.55
C THR A 641 4.58 13.50 32.75
N GLY A 642 3.25 13.32 32.74
CA GLY A 642 2.57 12.29 31.95
C GLY A 642 1.49 12.87 31.06
N ARG A 643 1.87 13.42 29.90
CA ARG A 643 0.92 13.90 28.87
C ARG A 643 0.83 12.90 27.71
N THR A 644 -0.32 12.88 27.03
CA THR A 644 -0.52 12.08 25.81
C THR A 644 0.59 12.37 24.80
N HIS A 645 1.15 11.35 24.15
CA HIS A 645 2.22 11.49 23.14
C HIS A 645 3.44 12.36 23.56
N GLN A 646 3.67 12.62 24.86
CA GLN A 646 4.66 13.61 25.31
C GLN A 646 6.06 13.36 24.75
N LEU A 647 6.55 12.12 24.86
CA LEU A 647 7.91 11.76 24.42
C LEU A 647 8.06 11.90 22.90
N ARG A 648 7.03 11.49 22.15
CA ARG A 648 6.96 11.57 20.69
C ARG A 648 7.01 13.02 20.22
N ALA A 649 6.16 13.87 20.80
CA ALA A 649 6.09 15.30 20.51
C ALA A 649 7.39 16.02 20.91
N HIS A 650 7.96 15.73 22.08
CA HIS A 650 9.22 16.33 22.55
C HIS A 650 10.39 16.00 21.63
N LEU A 651 10.53 14.74 21.23
CA LEU A 651 11.64 14.31 20.36
C LEU A 651 11.52 14.86 18.94
N ALA A 652 10.32 14.91 18.39
CA ALA A 652 10.06 15.61 17.13
C ALA A 652 10.34 17.12 17.24
N HIS A 653 9.95 17.76 18.34
CA HIS A 653 10.19 19.19 18.57
C HIS A 653 11.67 19.56 18.58
N ILE A 654 12.53 18.73 19.15
CA ILE A 654 13.99 18.95 19.14
C ILE A 654 14.66 18.48 17.83
N GLY A 655 13.90 18.13 16.79
CA GLY A 655 14.39 17.76 15.46
C GLY A 655 14.88 16.30 15.32
N HIS A 656 14.59 15.47 16.33
CA HIS A 656 15.00 14.07 16.41
C HIS A 656 13.80 13.14 16.61
N PRO A 657 12.88 13.04 15.62
CA PRO A 657 11.68 12.21 15.75
C PRO A 657 12.03 10.72 15.90
N ILE A 658 11.17 10.00 16.60
CA ILE A 658 11.34 8.57 16.89
C ILE A 658 11.13 7.76 15.61
N VAL A 659 12.05 6.87 15.28
CA VAL A 659 11.97 6.01 14.10
C VAL A 659 10.69 5.17 14.12
N GLY A 660 9.97 5.16 12.98
CA GLY A 660 8.70 4.47 12.80
C GLY A 660 7.52 5.09 13.56
N ASP A 661 7.60 6.38 13.92
CA ASP A 661 6.47 7.13 14.46
C ASP A 661 5.54 7.63 13.34
N PRO A 662 4.34 7.07 13.15
CA PRO A 662 3.47 7.44 12.04
C PRO A 662 2.87 8.85 12.15
N LYS A 663 2.95 9.49 13.32
CA LYS A 663 2.30 10.79 13.59
C LYS A 663 3.28 11.96 13.61
N TYR A 664 4.47 11.75 14.14
CA TYR A 664 5.43 12.82 14.38
C TYR A 664 6.71 12.69 13.56
N PHE A 665 6.84 11.65 12.74
CA PHE A 665 8.00 11.49 11.86
C PHE A 665 7.80 12.23 10.54
N SER A 666 8.46 13.38 10.41
CA SER A 666 8.38 14.23 9.21
C SER A 666 9.78 14.70 8.79
N ARG A 667 10.59 13.80 8.22
CA ARG A 667 11.88 14.16 7.61
C ARG A 667 11.85 13.94 6.10
N GLU A 668 12.10 15.01 5.35
CA GLU A 668 12.31 14.96 3.91
C GLU A 668 13.59 14.17 3.58
N ASN A 669 13.55 13.40 2.49
CA ASN A 669 14.68 12.57 2.01
C ASN A 669 15.23 11.59 3.06
N TRP A 670 14.39 11.13 3.99
CA TRP A 670 14.75 10.10 4.95
C TRP A 670 14.32 8.72 4.46
N GLU A 671 15.29 7.83 4.28
CA GLU A 671 15.04 6.41 4.02
C GLU A 671 15.30 5.60 5.29
N LEU A 672 14.36 4.73 5.65
CA LEU A 672 14.56 3.78 6.73
C LEU A 672 15.65 2.79 6.29
N PRO A 673 16.73 2.59 7.07
CA PRO A 673 17.77 1.65 6.68
C PRO A 673 17.19 0.25 6.43
N ARG A 674 17.61 -0.39 5.33
CA ARG A 674 17.10 -1.71 4.90
C ARG A 674 17.20 -2.71 6.05
N GLY A 675 16.10 -3.43 6.31
CA GLY A 675 16.01 -4.44 7.37
C GLY A 675 15.44 -3.94 8.71
N MET A 676 15.25 -2.64 8.91
CA MET A 676 14.46 -2.13 10.04
C MET A 676 12.96 -2.16 9.72
N GLN A 677 12.14 -2.52 10.70
CA GLN A 677 10.69 -2.49 10.57
C GLN A 677 10.16 -1.08 10.78
N ASP A 678 9.22 -0.63 9.94
CA ASP A 678 8.55 0.66 10.09
C ASP A 678 7.48 0.60 11.20
N ARG A 679 7.94 0.60 12.44
CA ARG A 679 7.16 0.48 13.68
C ARG A 679 7.71 1.43 14.73
N LEU A 680 6.88 1.91 15.66
CA LEU A 680 7.31 2.86 16.68
C LEU A 680 8.44 2.28 17.54
N HIS A 681 9.63 2.86 17.44
CA HIS A 681 10.81 2.49 18.25
C HIS A 681 10.81 3.22 19.59
N LEU A 682 9.75 3.03 20.38
CA LEU A 682 9.61 3.57 21.73
C LEU A 682 9.20 2.46 22.70
N LEU A 683 9.99 2.30 23.77
CA LEU A 683 9.80 1.27 24.79
C LEU A 683 9.72 1.90 26.18
N ALA A 684 8.67 1.62 26.94
CA ALA A 684 8.60 1.83 28.38
C ALA A 684 9.48 0.78 29.09
N ARG A 685 10.79 1.00 29.09
CA ARG A 685 11.81 0.00 29.44
C ARG A 685 11.80 -0.38 30.91
N ARG A 686 11.73 0.58 31.84
CA ARG A 686 11.87 0.29 33.27
C ARG A 686 10.96 1.17 34.11
N ILE A 687 10.36 0.59 35.12
CA ILE A 687 9.52 1.29 36.11
C ILE A 687 10.02 0.98 37.51
N VAL A 688 10.28 2.04 38.29
CA VAL A 688 10.69 1.95 39.68
C VAL A 688 9.69 2.72 40.54
N VAL A 689 9.03 2.02 41.46
CA VAL A 689 8.00 2.60 42.33
C VAL A 689 8.09 2.01 43.74
N PRO A 690 7.71 2.77 44.79
CA PRO A 690 7.51 2.22 46.12
C PRO A 690 6.41 1.16 46.09
N HIS A 691 6.69 -0.01 46.66
CA HIS A 691 5.72 -1.09 46.75
C HIS A 691 4.67 -0.78 47.83
N PRO A 692 3.36 -1.04 47.62
CA PRO A 692 2.31 -0.69 48.58
C PRO A 692 2.47 -1.27 49.99
N ARG A 693 3.19 -2.40 50.13
CA ARG A 693 3.50 -3.03 51.43
C ARG A 693 4.88 -2.72 52.00
N GLY A 694 5.60 -1.76 51.41
CA GLY A 694 6.97 -1.43 51.78
C GLY A 694 8.00 -2.08 50.84
N GLY A 695 9.17 -1.45 50.75
CA GLY A 695 10.20 -1.77 49.76
C GLY A 695 10.02 -1.02 48.43
N THR A 696 10.93 -1.28 47.50
CA THR A 696 10.94 -0.68 46.16
C THR A 696 10.77 -1.78 45.13
N MET A 697 9.83 -1.59 44.21
CA MET A 697 9.62 -2.46 43.05
C MET A 697 10.35 -1.86 41.85
N ASP A 698 11.15 -2.70 41.19
CA ASP A 698 11.97 -2.32 40.04
C ASP A 698 11.84 -3.37 38.95
N VAL A 699 11.12 -3.04 37.87
CA VAL A 699 10.77 -3.99 36.82
C VAL A 699 11.17 -3.44 35.46
N THR A 700 11.83 -4.28 34.68
CA THR A 700 12.38 -3.95 33.37
C THR A 700 11.77 -4.85 32.28
N ALA A 701 11.17 -4.25 31.25
CA ALA A 701 10.58 -4.93 30.10
C ALA A 701 11.64 -5.21 29.01
N PRO A 702 11.69 -6.40 28.40
CA PRO A 702 12.62 -6.72 27.32
C PRO A 702 12.40 -5.85 26.07
N LEU A 703 13.38 -5.83 25.15
CA LEU A 703 13.17 -5.19 23.85
C LEU A 703 12.07 -5.93 23.07
N PRO A 704 11.07 -5.21 22.52
CA PRO A 704 10.08 -5.80 21.63
C PRO A 704 10.75 -6.28 20.34
N PRO A 705 10.15 -7.25 19.62
CA PRO A 705 10.81 -7.93 18.49
C PRO A 705 11.39 -6.98 17.44
N HIS A 706 10.66 -5.93 17.06
CA HIS A 706 11.09 -4.96 16.04
C HIS A 706 12.29 -4.13 16.51
N MET A 707 12.31 -3.67 17.77
CA MET A 707 13.47 -2.94 18.32
C MET A 707 14.67 -3.86 18.51
N ARG A 708 14.45 -5.12 18.90
CA ARG A 708 15.53 -6.10 19.05
C ARG A 708 16.22 -6.36 17.71
N GLN A 709 15.45 -6.51 16.64
CA GLN A 709 15.98 -6.63 15.28
C GLN A 709 16.82 -5.41 14.90
N SER A 710 16.30 -4.20 15.13
CA SER A 710 17.03 -2.96 14.84
C SER A 710 18.31 -2.84 15.66
N TRP A 711 18.31 -3.21 16.95
CA TRP A 711 19.51 -3.20 17.79
C TRP A 711 20.57 -4.18 17.28
N ASN A 712 20.15 -5.39 16.91
CA ASN A 712 21.04 -6.40 16.36
C ASN A 712 21.63 -5.96 15.01
N LEU A 713 20.82 -5.36 14.14
CA LEU A 713 21.25 -4.87 12.83
C LEU A 713 22.27 -3.73 12.95
N ILE A 714 22.06 -2.83 13.91
CA ILE A 714 22.92 -1.67 14.14
C ILE A 714 24.17 -2.03 14.95
N GLY A 715 24.12 -3.14 15.71
CA GLY A 715 25.19 -3.55 16.63
C GLY A 715 25.14 -2.85 17.99
N PHE A 716 23.96 -2.43 18.46
CA PHE A 716 23.80 -1.84 19.79
C PHE A 716 23.75 -2.92 20.88
N ASP A 717 24.57 -2.76 21.92
CA ASP A 717 24.56 -3.62 23.10
C ASP A 717 23.53 -3.13 24.13
N VAL A 718 22.52 -3.96 24.41
CA VAL A 718 21.45 -3.67 25.39
C VAL A 718 21.96 -3.54 26.83
N ASN A 719 23.16 -4.01 27.13
CA ASN A 719 23.78 -3.90 28.46
C ASN A 719 24.62 -2.64 28.63
N ARG A 720 24.70 -1.79 27.61
CA ARG A 720 25.42 -0.53 27.66
C ARG A 720 24.87 0.37 28.77
N TYR A 721 25.78 1.05 29.47
CA TYR A 721 25.44 1.94 30.59
C TYR A 721 24.40 2.99 30.17
N ASP A 722 23.32 3.10 30.95
CA ASP A 722 22.24 4.08 30.76
C ASP A 722 22.42 5.25 31.74
N PRO A 723 22.84 6.44 31.26
CA PRO A 723 23.12 7.58 32.13
C PRO A 723 21.91 8.11 32.90
N ILE A 724 20.68 7.80 32.46
CA ILE A 724 19.46 8.27 33.13
C ILE A 724 19.14 7.47 34.39
N VAL A 725 19.63 6.23 34.49
CA VAL A 725 19.38 5.36 35.65
C VAL A 725 19.95 5.99 36.93
N GLU A 726 21.10 6.65 36.82
CA GLU A 726 21.80 7.28 37.94
C GLU A 726 21.57 8.80 38.01
N ALA A 727 20.80 9.36 37.07
CA ALA A 727 20.52 10.79 37.05
C ALA A 727 19.75 11.23 38.32
N PRO A 728 20.11 12.39 38.91
CA PRO A 728 19.42 12.96 40.06
C PRO A 728 17.90 13.05 39.87
N GLU A 729 17.17 13.07 41.00
CA GLU A 729 15.71 13.21 40.99
C GLU A 729 15.26 14.60 40.52
N GLU A 730 16.11 15.63 40.71
CA GLU A 730 15.87 17.05 40.36
C GLU A 730 16.78 17.56 39.25
#